data_AF-A0A396NSF3-F1
#
_entry.id   AF-A0A396NSF3-F1
#
_cell.length_a   1.000
_cell.length_b   1.000
_cell.length_c   1.000
_cell.angle_alpha   90.00
_cell.angle_beta   90.00
_cell.angle_gamma   90.00
#
_symmetry.space_group_name_H-M   'P 1'
#
loop_
_entity.id
_entity.type
_entity.pdbx_description
1 polymer ?
#
loop_
_entity_poly.entity_id
_entity_poly.type
_entity_poly.pdbx_seq_one_letter_code
_entity_poly.pdbx_strand_id
1 'polypeptide(L)'
;MRRKMRRRKKTCQSERRRWKVHKGLKKGIAVLAAAVLFCGSAPVDIYAANTVTISTRKDFLRFAKNCTLDSWSAGKTVVLTADIDLGRVNFSPIPIFGGTFEGNGHTISGLNLEQDGSQLGLFRYVAEGGVVKNLKVEGNVTPGGSRSSIGGIVGENNGTITGCSFDGTVEGKDTVGGVVGKNKGEVRECSASGEIHGELSVGGIAGENNGFLAECRNEADVNTEYEEKKQELSDIDTDAAAILEKYRISKENTERSNLTYTDIGGVVGFSDGVVQGCDNYGEVGYPHVGYNIGGVAGRQSGYLLGCDNNAAVHGRKDIGGIVGQAEPYLWLNTSADRLDEVRDNLDILHDMANQLLDDTNGLGDDVEVYLNGMSDHSETASDRAREVKNQLQDFADDNIDEINTWTALLSDTMRKLEDPMNGLSDGIEDLGKNMQDLGDAFSPLKKDLPEIDGLEDVEAQVEKMQRTQRQLAQAVQTLLQEQKALRDAIAAGDQEKVREIMQQITATLQQMMGLQQQLLEEQKKLAGLLADLPDDVKDAADIVQRRLKRTITNAQDALDDIADTTENIADSMRDMSDIISDLANEDPATFVKLGDDFQESSDALFDSMGDISDDLKGLRESLKSGRQTLTADIRSISDQFQKIMNLLFDEIDDLRDGADKDLDDIFIDVSDEEINRTKQGKIASSHNYGEVEGDRNAGGIAGAMSIDLAIDPEDDIAHPKTLSFTYRMKVILQDCINDGKITGKKDCVGGVVGYAESGTVYRCENYAEAESTTGNYVGGIAGFSEGTIRSSYAKGSMSGGQYVGGIAGKGENVYDSCVIATVDGDEKLGVVLGGAEDTDSLRGNYYAEQDLGAVDGISYAGKAEPISYEAMKEISGIPKRFISFTVSFIADGKTVETEEVPYGMETSRIKLPDIPEKKGSFGTWAAFETDTVQGDIKIECAYTPYVTVVSSMEKNESGKMSLALADGDYTDEAELHIFANAEEAAPAQAKGKTVVYDVILEDRDLSDTEKTTLRLLNENKEKVSVWQKNGEDWKELDTKNRGKYVVCKIDGTEGTLCISYEGAAKKTLLFVCMAGIAAVAVIFGAVKLKKGRKQKKQTETEE
;
A
#
# COMPACT_ATOMS: atom_id res chain seq x y z
N MET A 1 0.96 55.78 -59.11
CA MET A 1 -0.49 55.46 -59.27
C MET A 1 -0.72 54.15 -60.04
N ARG A 2 -0.37 53.01 -59.42
CA ARG A 2 -0.77 51.65 -59.79
C ARG A 2 -0.85 50.83 -58.48
N ARG A 3 -1.85 51.15 -57.66
CA ARG A 3 -2.25 50.42 -56.43
C ARG A 3 -3.62 50.96 -55.97
N LYS A 4 -4.65 50.82 -56.82
CA LYS A 4 -6.08 51.09 -56.52
C LYS A 4 -6.96 50.66 -57.70
N MET A 5 -6.91 49.37 -58.08
CA MET A 5 -7.84 48.78 -59.06
C MET A 5 -7.91 47.23 -58.95
N ARG A 6 -7.84 46.70 -57.71
CA ARG A 6 -8.08 45.27 -57.41
C ARG A 6 -9.00 44.98 -56.21
N ARG A 7 -9.66 46.00 -55.64
CA ARG A 7 -10.78 45.87 -54.69
C ARG A 7 -11.99 46.63 -55.25
N ARG A 8 -12.90 45.93 -55.96
CA ARG A 8 -14.31 46.30 -56.26
C ARG A 8 -14.94 45.35 -57.31
N LYS A 9 -14.80 44.03 -57.10
CA LYS A 9 -15.52 42.97 -57.86
C LYS A 9 -16.03 41.83 -56.95
N LYS A 10 -16.23 42.12 -55.65
CA LYS A 10 -16.71 41.17 -54.62
C LYS A 10 -17.94 41.66 -53.86
N THR A 11 -18.78 42.52 -54.46
CA THR A 11 -20.01 43.02 -53.85
C THR A 11 -21.09 43.18 -54.91
N CYS A 12 -21.61 42.06 -55.44
CA CYS A 12 -22.91 41.97 -56.13
C CYS A 12 -23.33 40.51 -56.46
N GLN A 13 -22.99 39.53 -55.61
CA GLN A 13 -23.45 38.13 -55.76
C GLN A 13 -23.92 37.49 -54.44
N SER A 14 -24.17 38.30 -53.40
CA SER A 14 -24.55 37.84 -52.06
C SER A 14 -26.07 37.79 -51.76
N GLU A 15 -26.97 38.18 -52.67
CA GLU A 15 -28.42 38.31 -52.31
C GLU A 15 -29.42 37.52 -53.16
N ARG A 16 -28.99 36.59 -54.03
CA ARG A 16 -29.93 35.73 -54.81
C ARG A 16 -29.87 34.23 -54.50
N ARG A 17 -29.13 33.81 -53.47
CA ARG A 17 -29.00 32.38 -53.09
C ARG A 17 -29.66 31.99 -51.75
N ARG A 18 -30.34 32.90 -51.06
CA ARG A 18 -31.05 32.61 -49.79
C ARG A 18 -32.53 32.21 -49.90
N TRP A 19 -33.08 31.97 -51.11
CA TRP A 19 -34.51 31.61 -51.25
C TRP A 19 -34.82 30.56 -52.33
N LYS A 20 -34.04 29.47 -52.40
CA LYS A 20 -34.37 28.23 -53.15
C LYS A 20 -33.94 26.93 -52.42
N VAL A 21 -33.85 26.99 -51.10
CA VAL A 21 -33.67 25.82 -50.21
C VAL A 21 -35.02 25.50 -49.57
N HIS A 22 -35.97 24.90 -50.33
CA HIS A 22 -37.10 24.14 -49.74
C HIS A 22 -37.98 23.30 -50.70
N LYS A 23 -37.56 22.97 -51.94
CA LYS A 23 -38.43 22.15 -52.84
C LYS A 23 -37.76 21.17 -53.80
N GLY A 24 -36.46 20.91 -53.66
CA GLY A 24 -35.71 19.95 -54.51
C GLY A 24 -35.46 18.57 -53.89
N LEU A 25 -35.76 18.38 -52.59
CA LEU A 25 -35.39 17.19 -51.80
C LEU A 25 -36.36 16.00 -51.93
N LYS A 26 -37.19 15.93 -52.98
CA LYS A 26 -38.20 14.84 -53.12
C LYS A 26 -38.27 14.15 -54.50
N LYS A 27 -37.30 14.35 -55.41
CA LYS A 27 -37.31 13.66 -56.73
C LYS A 27 -35.99 13.00 -57.17
N GLY A 28 -34.93 13.03 -56.35
CA GLY A 28 -33.68 12.30 -56.62
C GLY A 28 -33.61 10.88 -56.03
N ILE A 29 -34.49 10.54 -55.08
CA ILE A 29 -34.43 9.29 -54.31
C ILE A 29 -35.13 8.11 -55.04
N ALA A 30 -35.90 8.37 -56.09
CA ALA A 30 -36.66 7.32 -56.80
C ALA A 30 -35.95 6.71 -58.03
N VAL A 31 -34.81 7.25 -58.47
CA VAL A 31 -34.08 6.74 -59.66
C VAL A 31 -32.87 5.88 -59.30
N LEU A 32 -32.33 6.01 -58.07
CA LEU A 32 -31.25 5.16 -57.56
C LEU A 32 -31.74 3.80 -57.01
N ALA A 33 -33.04 3.67 -56.71
CA ALA A 33 -33.63 2.42 -56.21
C ALA A 33 -33.90 1.35 -57.30
N ALA A 34 -33.75 1.69 -58.60
CA ALA A 34 -34.03 0.78 -59.71
C ALA A 34 -32.78 0.15 -60.36
N ALA A 35 -31.58 0.63 -60.04
CA ALA A 35 -30.32 0.09 -60.61
C ALA A 35 -29.66 -0.99 -59.73
N VAL A 36 -30.15 -1.20 -58.50
CA VAL A 36 -29.61 -2.18 -57.54
C VAL A 36 -30.21 -3.60 -57.72
N LEU A 37 -31.10 -3.81 -58.70
CA LEU A 37 -31.89 -5.05 -58.81
C LEU A 37 -31.54 -6.00 -59.97
N PHE A 38 -30.48 -5.80 -60.76
CA PHE A 38 -30.09 -6.79 -61.78
C PHE A 38 -28.56 -6.94 -61.96
N CYS A 39 -28.05 -8.13 -61.60
CA CYS A 39 -26.74 -8.72 -61.94
C CYS A 39 -25.51 -8.05 -61.29
N GLY A 40 -24.71 -8.68 -60.41
CA GLY A 40 -24.27 -10.08 -60.41
C GLY A 40 -22.87 -10.18 -61.04
N SER A 41 -21.88 -10.62 -60.23
CA SER A 41 -20.46 -10.98 -60.47
C SER A 41 -19.38 -9.87 -60.53
N ALA A 42 -18.65 -9.74 -59.40
CA ALA A 42 -17.26 -9.33 -59.09
C ALA A 42 -16.54 -8.23 -59.93
N PRO A 43 -15.74 -7.35 -59.27
CA PRO A 43 -14.33 -7.72 -59.09
C PRO A 43 -13.77 -7.53 -57.67
N VAL A 44 -12.69 -8.28 -57.48
CA VAL A 44 -11.79 -8.44 -56.34
C VAL A 44 -10.78 -7.28 -56.21
N ASP A 45 -10.27 -7.10 -54.99
CA ASP A 45 -9.00 -6.45 -54.54
C ASP A 45 -8.77 -4.94 -54.69
N ILE A 46 -9.11 -4.18 -53.63
CA ILE A 46 -8.31 -3.04 -53.15
C ILE A 46 -8.13 -3.05 -51.60
N TYR A 47 -8.94 -3.78 -50.83
CA TYR A 47 -8.82 -3.83 -49.36
C TYR A 47 -7.88 -4.91 -48.78
N ALA A 48 -7.37 -5.84 -49.59
CA ALA A 48 -6.53 -6.94 -49.09
C ALA A 48 -5.04 -6.57 -48.84
N ALA A 49 -4.58 -5.39 -49.26
CA ALA A 49 -3.15 -5.07 -49.31
C ALA A 49 -2.51 -4.67 -47.95
N ASN A 50 -3.31 -4.26 -46.96
CA ASN A 50 -2.82 -3.77 -45.67
C ASN A 50 -3.18 -4.66 -44.46
N THR A 51 -3.75 -5.86 -44.71
CA THR A 51 -4.11 -6.80 -43.64
C THR A 51 -3.12 -7.97 -43.57
N VAL A 52 -2.62 -8.27 -42.38
CA VAL A 52 -1.71 -9.39 -42.11
C VAL A 52 -2.43 -10.40 -41.22
N THR A 53 -2.70 -11.60 -41.75
CA THR A 53 -3.34 -12.67 -40.97
C THR A 53 -2.31 -13.59 -40.35
N ILE A 54 -2.47 -13.89 -39.06
CA ILE A 54 -1.63 -14.83 -38.31
C ILE A 54 -2.50 -16.01 -37.88
N SER A 55 -2.08 -17.21 -38.25
CA SER A 55 -2.77 -18.46 -37.93
C SER A 55 -1.86 -19.53 -37.32
N THR A 56 -0.54 -19.29 -37.34
CA THR A 56 0.46 -20.21 -36.83
C THR A 56 1.59 -19.47 -36.13
N ARG A 57 2.30 -20.17 -35.23
CA ARG A 57 3.53 -19.67 -34.59
C ARG A 57 4.55 -19.13 -35.60
N LYS A 58 4.71 -19.78 -36.76
CA LYS A 58 5.66 -19.36 -37.79
C LYS A 58 5.26 -18.01 -38.43
N ASP A 59 3.97 -17.76 -38.56
CA ASP A 59 3.45 -16.47 -39.06
C ASP A 59 3.72 -15.37 -38.03
N PHE A 60 3.47 -15.67 -36.75
CA PHE A 60 3.72 -14.75 -35.65
C PHE A 60 5.21 -14.35 -35.55
N LEU A 61 6.13 -15.32 -35.58
CA LEU A 61 7.58 -15.05 -35.56
C LEU A 61 8.04 -14.21 -36.76
N ARG A 62 7.41 -14.39 -37.93
CA ARG A 62 7.72 -13.58 -39.12
C ARG A 62 7.20 -12.15 -38.95
N PHE A 63 6.00 -12.00 -38.40
CA PHE A 63 5.42 -10.71 -38.06
C PHE A 63 6.34 -9.95 -37.08
N ALA A 64 6.73 -10.58 -35.97
CA ALA A 64 7.63 -9.98 -34.98
C ALA A 64 8.96 -9.50 -35.61
N LYS A 65 9.55 -10.32 -36.49
CA LYS A 65 10.78 -9.95 -37.21
C LYS A 65 10.60 -8.74 -38.14
N ASN A 66 9.44 -8.62 -38.80
CA ASN A 66 9.19 -7.51 -39.73
C ASN A 66 8.97 -6.17 -39.00
N CYS A 67 8.51 -6.22 -37.75
CA CYS A 67 8.39 -5.06 -36.86
C CYS A 67 9.74 -4.51 -36.36
N THR A 68 10.88 -5.00 -36.86
CA THR A 68 12.19 -4.35 -36.64
C THR A 68 12.31 -3.02 -37.39
N LEU A 69 11.46 -2.77 -38.38
CA LEU A 69 11.33 -1.48 -39.05
C LEU A 69 10.06 -0.78 -38.57
N ASP A 70 10.21 0.39 -37.94
CA ASP A 70 9.15 1.23 -37.38
C ASP A 70 7.97 1.48 -38.36
N SER A 71 8.31 1.83 -39.59
CA SER A 71 7.36 2.14 -40.68
C SER A 71 6.69 0.89 -41.26
N TRP A 72 7.14 -0.32 -40.92
CA TRP A 72 6.53 -1.51 -41.47
C TRP A 72 5.14 -1.74 -40.91
N SER A 73 4.92 -1.60 -39.60
CA SER A 73 3.60 -1.87 -39.01
C SER A 73 2.61 -0.71 -39.21
N ALA A 74 3.10 0.50 -39.47
CA ALA A 74 2.29 1.70 -39.66
C ALA A 74 1.18 1.51 -40.71
N GLY A 75 -0.07 1.77 -40.30
CA GLY A 75 -1.26 1.67 -41.16
C GLY A 75 -1.66 0.25 -41.59
N LYS A 76 -1.02 -0.80 -41.03
CA LYS A 76 -1.42 -2.21 -41.24
C LYS A 76 -2.37 -2.69 -40.15
N THR A 77 -3.26 -3.61 -40.52
CA THR A 77 -4.10 -4.35 -39.56
C THR A 77 -3.61 -5.79 -39.48
N VAL A 78 -3.11 -6.19 -38.32
CA VAL A 78 -2.69 -7.57 -38.02
C VAL A 78 -3.84 -8.27 -37.33
N VAL A 79 -4.19 -9.48 -37.76
CA VAL A 79 -5.38 -10.20 -37.28
C VAL A 79 -5.00 -11.62 -36.89
N LEU A 80 -5.26 -12.00 -35.64
CA LEU A 80 -5.22 -13.39 -35.20
C LEU A 80 -6.47 -14.13 -35.67
N THR A 81 -6.27 -15.36 -36.16
CA THR A 81 -7.34 -16.24 -36.65
C THR A 81 -7.36 -17.60 -35.95
N ALA A 82 -6.41 -17.82 -35.03
CA ALA A 82 -6.27 -18.99 -34.20
C ALA A 82 -5.38 -18.61 -33.00
N ASP A 83 -5.48 -19.40 -31.92
CA ASP A 83 -4.57 -19.30 -30.78
C ASP A 83 -3.15 -19.69 -31.20
N ILE A 84 -2.16 -19.03 -30.59
CA ILE A 84 -0.75 -19.15 -30.95
C ILE A 84 0.07 -19.59 -29.73
N ASP A 85 0.59 -20.81 -29.77
CA ASP A 85 1.54 -21.31 -28.76
C ASP A 85 2.99 -21.01 -29.18
N LEU A 86 3.70 -20.24 -28.35
CA LEU A 86 5.12 -19.89 -28.51
C LEU A 86 6.07 -20.97 -27.98
N GLY A 87 5.55 -21.99 -27.28
CA GLY A 87 6.26 -23.20 -26.88
C GLY A 87 7.24 -23.04 -25.73
N ARG A 88 7.11 -21.98 -24.92
CA ARG A 88 7.95 -21.66 -23.73
C ARG A 88 9.46 -21.58 -24.01
N VAL A 89 9.83 -21.39 -25.27
CA VAL A 89 11.23 -21.08 -25.62
C VAL A 89 11.45 -19.59 -25.51
N ASN A 90 12.69 -19.18 -25.24
CA ASN A 90 13.06 -17.77 -25.17
C ASN A 90 12.62 -17.04 -26.46
N PHE A 91 11.68 -16.10 -26.29
CA PHE A 91 11.04 -15.37 -27.39
C PHE A 91 11.77 -14.03 -27.59
N SER A 92 11.95 -13.61 -28.84
CA SER A 92 12.42 -12.24 -29.12
C SER A 92 11.20 -11.31 -29.23
N PRO A 93 11.05 -10.32 -28.32
CA PRO A 93 9.93 -9.38 -28.32
C PRO A 93 9.72 -8.67 -29.66
N ILE A 94 8.49 -8.24 -29.92
CA ILE A 94 8.15 -7.38 -31.06
C ILE A 94 8.77 -5.99 -30.79
N PRO A 95 9.75 -5.52 -31.59
CA PRO A 95 10.50 -4.32 -31.23
C PRO A 95 9.64 -3.06 -31.20
N ILE A 96 8.85 -2.79 -32.24
CA ILE A 96 7.98 -1.62 -32.28
C ILE A 96 6.72 -1.89 -33.10
N PHE A 97 5.58 -1.37 -32.64
CA PHE A 97 4.30 -1.55 -33.32
C PHE A 97 3.49 -0.24 -33.40
N GLY A 98 3.15 0.18 -34.62
CA GLY A 98 2.35 1.38 -34.92
C GLY A 98 1.14 1.09 -35.84
N GLY A 99 0.72 -0.17 -35.94
CA GLY A 99 -0.47 -0.59 -36.69
C GLY A 99 -1.66 -0.90 -35.78
N THR A 100 -2.66 -1.63 -36.27
CA THR A 100 -3.74 -2.19 -35.44
C THR A 100 -3.56 -3.69 -35.30
N PHE A 101 -3.41 -4.21 -34.08
CA PHE A 101 -3.33 -5.62 -33.76
C PHE A 101 -4.68 -6.09 -33.19
N GLU A 102 -5.39 -6.88 -33.97
CA GLU A 102 -6.69 -7.49 -33.65
C GLU A 102 -6.46 -8.91 -33.14
N GLY A 103 -6.50 -9.09 -31.82
CA GLY A 103 -6.41 -10.40 -31.19
C GLY A 103 -7.66 -11.27 -31.40
N ASN A 104 -8.84 -10.66 -31.66
CA ASN A 104 -10.12 -11.35 -31.87
C ASN A 104 -10.52 -12.33 -30.75
N GLY A 105 -10.03 -12.12 -29.53
CA GLY A 105 -10.24 -13.01 -28.38
C GLY A 105 -9.36 -14.27 -28.40
N HIS A 106 -8.39 -14.35 -29.30
CA HIS A 106 -7.42 -15.45 -29.32
C HIS A 106 -6.33 -15.28 -28.27
N THR A 107 -5.76 -16.41 -27.87
CA THR A 107 -4.68 -16.47 -26.88
C THR A 107 -3.32 -16.64 -27.55
N ILE A 108 -2.33 -15.87 -27.11
CA ILE A 108 -0.90 -16.16 -27.32
C ILE A 108 -0.36 -16.77 -26.03
N SER A 109 -0.04 -18.07 -26.05
CA SER A 109 0.39 -18.80 -24.86
C SER A 109 1.84 -19.25 -24.94
N GLY A 110 2.41 -19.58 -23.78
CA GLY A 110 3.79 -20.05 -23.67
C GLY A 110 4.82 -18.96 -23.96
N LEU A 111 4.48 -17.69 -23.70
CA LEU A 111 5.45 -16.59 -23.68
C LEU A 111 6.49 -16.90 -22.60
N ASN A 112 7.78 -16.80 -22.96
CA ASN A 112 8.87 -16.88 -21.99
C ASN A 112 9.95 -15.86 -22.36
N LEU A 113 10.16 -14.88 -21.48
CA LEU A 113 11.11 -13.78 -21.64
C LEU A 113 12.09 -13.75 -20.46
N GLU A 114 13.22 -14.45 -20.62
CA GLU A 114 14.31 -14.52 -19.63
C GLU A 114 15.57 -13.76 -20.09
N GLN A 115 15.53 -13.18 -21.29
CA GLN A 115 16.67 -12.44 -21.85
C GLN A 115 16.94 -11.14 -21.08
N ASP A 116 18.21 -10.78 -20.96
CA ASP A 116 18.61 -9.51 -20.35
C ASP A 116 18.02 -8.31 -21.11
N GLY A 117 17.46 -7.34 -20.39
CA GLY A 117 17.06 -6.06 -20.98
C GLY A 117 16.01 -5.29 -20.20
N SER A 118 15.58 -4.19 -20.82
CA SER A 118 14.55 -3.25 -20.36
C SER A 118 13.52 -3.02 -21.47
N GLN A 119 12.35 -2.47 -21.11
CA GLN A 119 11.22 -2.26 -22.01
C GLN A 119 10.79 -3.58 -22.67
N LEU A 120 10.48 -4.56 -21.83
CA LEU A 120 10.17 -5.93 -22.27
C LEU A 120 8.72 -6.28 -22.01
N GLY A 121 8.20 -7.09 -22.93
CA GLY A 121 6.86 -7.64 -22.98
C GLY A 121 6.69 -8.35 -24.33
N LEU A 122 5.49 -8.81 -24.65
CA LEU A 122 5.21 -9.32 -26.00
C LEU A 122 5.58 -8.27 -27.07
N PHE A 123 5.26 -7.01 -26.80
CA PHE A 123 5.72 -5.82 -27.50
C PHE A 123 6.69 -5.03 -26.61
N ARG A 124 7.81 -4.56 -27.18
CA ARG A 124 8.67 -3.61 -26.45
C ARG A 124 8.05 -2.22 -26.44
N TYR A 125 7.71 -1.72 -27.62
CA TYR A 125 7.11 -0.40 -27.79
C TYR A 125 5.82 -0.49 -28.63
N VAL A 126 4.75 0.11 -28.11
CA VAL A 126 3.59 0.50 -28.92
C VAL A 126 3.70 2.00 -29.18
N ALA A 127 3.87 2.36 -30.46
CA ALA A 127 4.08 3.74 -30.88
C ALA A 127 2.78 4.53 -30.89
N GLU A 128 2.88 5.85 -30.98
CA GLU A 128 1.73 6.75 -31.15
C GLU A 128 0.87 6.33 -32.36
N GLY A 129 -0.44 6.22 -32.15
CA GLY A 129 -1.39 5.73 -33.15
C GLY A 129 -1.41 4.20 -33.35
N GLY A 130 -0.52 3.45 -32.70
CA GLY A 130 -0.58 2.00 -32.59
C GLY A 130 -1.74 1.56 -31.71
N VAL A 131 -2.39 0.44 -32.06
CA VAL A 131 -3.54 -0.11 -31.33
C VAL A 131 -3.35 -1.61 -31.14
N VAL A 132 -3.43 -2.11 -29.91
CA VAL A 132 -3.47 -3.55 -29.60
C VAL A 132 -4.78 -3.83 -28.87
N LYS A 133 -5.58 -4.77 -29.39
CA LYS A 133 -6.88 -5.05 -28.75
C LYS A 133 -7.37 -6.48 -28.84
N ASN A 134 -8.22 -6.85 -27.88
CA ASN A 134 -8.90 -8.15 -27.79
C ASN A 134 -7.92 -9.33 -27.81
N LEU A 135 -6.83 -9.24 -27.05
CA LEU A 135 -5.75 -10.22 -27.03
C LEU A 135 -5.57 -10.80 -25.62
N LYS A 136 -5.55 -12.13 -25.49
CA LYS A 136 -5.09 -12.80 -24.27
C LYS A 136 -3.62 -13.22 -24.43
N VAL A 137 -2.79 -12.98 -23.43
CA VAL A 137 -1.39 -13.40 -23.37
C VAL A 137 -1.15 -14.23 -22.11
N GLU A 138 -0.52 -15.40 -22.26
CA GLU A 138 -0.17 -16.29 -21.16
C GLU A 138 1.33 -16.60 -21.16
N GLY A 139 2.01 -16.38 -20.03
CA GLY A 139 3.41 -16.80 -19.88
C GLY A 139 4.21 -16.08 -18.79
N ASN A 140 5.53 -16.22 -18.87
CA ASN A 140 6.47 -15.71 -17.87
C ASN A 140 7.34 -14.60 -18.49
N VAL A 141 7.43 -13.47 -17.81
CA VAL A 141 8.26 -12.33 -18.20
C VAL A 141 9.18 -11.99 -17.02
N THR A 142 10.35 -12.64 -16.99
CA THR A 142 11.33 -12.57 -15.90
C THR A 142 12.74 -12.31 -16.48
N PRO A 143 12.95 -11.15 -17.15
CA PRO A 143 14.22 -10.85 -17.79
C PRO A 143 15.37 -10.75 -16.78
N GLY A 144 16.60 -10.83 -17.26
CA GLY A 144 17.80 -10.45 -16.50
C GLY A 144 18.26 -9.01 -16.77
N GLY A 145 19.43 -8.62 -16.25
CA GLY A 145 20.03 -7.31 -16.51
C GLY A 145 19.40 -6.15 -15.72
N SER A 146 19.16 -5.01 -16.39
CA SER A 146 18.60 -3.78 -15.79
C SER A 146 17.13 -3.92 -15.40
N ARG A 147 16.33 -4.65 -16.19
CA ARG A 147 14.93 -5.00 -15.90
C ARG A 147 14.03 -3.79 -15.59
N SER A 148 14.29 -2.66 -16.25
CA SER A 148 13.47 -1.45 -16.12
C SER A 148 12.34 -1.45 -17.15
N SER A 149 11.13 -1.09 -16.74
CA SER A 149 9.91 -1.07 -17.56
C SER A 149 9.54 -2.43 -18.15
N ILE A 150 8.96 -3.29 -17.32
CA ILE A 150 8.56 -4.65 -17.68
C ILE A 150 7.03 -4.75 -17.69
N GLY A 151 6.48 -5.25 -18.79
CA GLY A 151 5.05 -5.53 -18.93
C GLY A 151 4.79 -6.93 -19.48
N GLY A 152 3.74 -7.60 -19.02
CA GLY A 152 3.36 -8.89 -19.58
C GLY A 152 3.01 -8.82 -21.08
N ILE A 153 2.37 -7.72 -21.52
CA ILE A 153 2.02 -7.47 -22.93
C ILE A 153 2.92 -6.41 -23.55
N VAL A 154 3.15 -5.27 -22.90
CA VAL A 154 3.87 -4.12 -23.48
C VAL A 154 4.90 -3.57 -22.51
N GLY A 155 6.14 -3.37 -22.94
CA GLY A 155 7.14 -2.64 -22.15
C GLY A 155 6.76 -1.17 -21.96
N GLU A 156 6.67 -0.41 -23.06
CA GLU A 156 6.22 0.99 -23.07
C GLU A 156 5.09 1.24 -24.08
N ASN A 157 4.05 1.94 -23.63
CA ASN A 157 2.89 2.28 -24.45
C ASN A 157 2.79 3.80 -24.70
N ASN A 158 2.78 4.20 -25.97
CA ASN A 158 2.40 5.54 -26.43
C ASN A 158 1.14 5.51 -27.32
N GLY A 159 0.53 4.33 -27.51
CA GLY A 159 -0.67 4.12 -28.32
C GLY A 159 -1.86 3.69 -27.46
N THR A 160 -2.74 2.85 -28.02
CA THR A 160 -3.95 2.35 -27.34
C THR A 160 -3.88 0.84 -27.12
N ILE A 161 -4.02 0.40 -25.87
CA ILE A 161 -4.19 -1.01 -25.49
C ILE A 161 -5.61 -1.17 -24.95
N THR A 162 -6.42 -2.08 -25.53
CA THR A 162 -7.81 -2.21 -25.09
C THR A 162 -8.39 -3.62 -25.16
N GLY A 163 -9.12 -4.06 -24.14
CA GLY A 163 -9.72 -5.39 -24.12
C GLY A 163 -8.68 -6.52 -24.09
N CYS A 164 -7.50 -6.26 -23.52
CA CYS A 164 -6.40 -7.22 -23.48
C CYS A 164 -6.24 -7.81 -22.08
N SER A 165 -5.81 -9.07 -21.99
CA SER A 165 -5.53 -9.71 -20.70
C SER A 165 -4.20 -10.43 -20.67
N PHE A 166 -3.52 -10.33 -19.53
CA PHE A 166 -2.30 -11.07 -19.23
C PHE A 166 -2.56 -12.07 -18.10
N ASP A 167 -1.96 -13.26 -18.19
CA ASP A 167 -2.10 -14.34 -17.22
C ASP A 167 -0.75 -15.06 -17.05
N GLY A 168 -0.10 -14.85 -15.91
CA GLY A 168 1.20 -15.46 -15.58
C GLY A 168 2.07 -14.61 -14.65
N THR A 169 3.38 -14.81 -14.71
CA THR A 169 4.34 -14.15 -13.81
C THR A 169 5.09 -13.03 -14.53
N VAL A 170 5.15 -11.85 -13.92
CA VAL A 170 6.00 -10.74 -14.36
C VAL A 170 6.95 -10.35 -13.23
N GLU A 171 8.25 -10.38 -13.48
CA GLU A 171 9.28 -9.95 -12.53
C GLU A 171 10.17 -8.89 -13.18
N GLY A 172 10.30 -7.73 -12.53
CA GLY A 172 11.19 -6.66 -12.96
C GLY A 172 11.86 -5.95 -11.79
N LYS A 173 12.46 -4.79 -12.06
CA LYS A 173 13.10 -3.97 -11.03
C LYS A 173 12.34 -2.66 -10.77
N ASP A 174 12.32 -1.76 -11.76
CA ASP A 174 11.99 -0.35 -11.50
C ASP A 174 10.56 0.10 -11.85
N THR A 175 9.96 -0.49 -12.89
CA THR A 175 8.60 -0.16 -13.32
C THR A 175 8.00 -1.42 -13.88
N VAL A 176 7.05 -2.01 -13.17
CA VAL A 176 6.56 -3.36 -13.48
C VAL A 176 5.04 -3.37 -13.51
N GLY A 177 4.48 -3.80 -14.64
CA GLY A 177 3.03 -3.94 -14.83
C GLY A 177 2.64 -5.31 -15.33
N GLY A 178 1.51 -5.86 -14.89
CA GLY A 178 0.99 -7.10 -15.51
C GLY A 178 0.66 -6.94 -16.99
N VAL A 179 0.20 -5.76 -17.42
CA VAL A 179 -0.11 -5.46 -18.83
C VAL A 179 0.97 -4.58 -19.46
N VAL A 180 1.28 -3.43 -18.84
CA VAL A 180 2.18 -2.42 -19.38
C VAL A 180 3.24 -1.99 -18.37
N GLY A 181 4.53 -1.98 -18.71
CA GLY A 181 5.55 -1.43 -17.80
C GLY A 181 5.35 0.07 -17.55
N LYS A 182 5.42 0.88 -18.62
CA LYS A 182 5.19 2.33 -18.59
C LYS A 182 4.14 2.77 -19.61
N ASN A 183 3.13 3.51 -19.15
CA ASN A 183 2.03 4.00 -19.97
C ASN A 183 2.07 5.52 -20.13
N LYS A 184 2.31 6.00 -21.36
CA LYS A 184 2.12 7.39 -21.79
C LYS A 184 0.91 7.57 -22.71
N GLY A 185 0.30 6.46 -23.14
CA GLY A 185 -0.86 6.39 -24.00
C GLY A 185 -2.14 6.03 -23.25
N GLU A 186 -2.97 5.20 -23.87
CA GLU A 186 -4.25 4.75 -23.34
C GLU A 186 -4.25 3.24 -23.07
N VAL A 187 -4.69 2.82 -21.87
CA VAL A 187 -4.92 1.43 -21.49
C VAL A 187 -6.35 1.32 -20.94
N ARG A 188 -7.20 0.51 -21.57
CA ARG A 188 -8.62 0.39 -21.18
C ARG A 188 -9.19 -1.01 -21.24
N GLU A 189 -10.11 -1.34 -20.35
CA GLU A 189 -10.80 -2.64 -20.37
C GLU A 189 -9.80 -3.81 -20.34
N CYS A 190 -8.67 -3.64 -19.65
CA CYS A 190 -7.60 -4.62 -19.59
C CYS A 190 -7.59 -5.34 -18.25
N SER A 191 -7.08 -6.57 -18.21
CA SER A 191 -6.94 -7.32 -16.97
C SER A 191 -5.61 -8.06 -16.83
N ALA A 192 -5.20 -8.32 -15.60
CA ALA A 192 -4.04 -9.14 -15.28
C ALA A 192 -4.39 -10.15 -14.18
N SER A 193 -3.84 -11.37 -14.29
CA SER A 193 -3.90 -12.42 -13.27
C SER A 193 -2.55 -13.12 -13.14
N GLY A 194 -2.27 -13.71 -11.98
CA GLY A 194 -1.00 -14.36 -11.68
C GLY A 194 -0.22 -13.59 -10.62
N GLU A 195 1.09 -13.43 -10.82
CA GLU A 195 2.01 -12.86 -9.82
C GLU A 195 2.87 -11.76 -10.44
N ILE A 196 2.88 -10.58 -9.82
CA ILE A 196 3.65 -9.42 -10.27
C ILE A 196 4.65 -9.02 -9.20
N HIS A 197 5.93 -9.01 -9.56
CA HIS A 197 7.04 -8.76 -8.63
C HIS A 197 7.95 -7.64 -9.14
N GLY A 198 8.30 -6.69 -8.27
CA GLY A 198 9.25 -5.63 -8.57
C GLY A 198 9.68 -4.84 -7.33
N GLU A 199 10.66 -3.95 -7.49
CA GLU A 199 11.25 -3.18 -6.39
C GLU A 199 10.66 -1.76 -6.31
N LEU A 200 10.46 -1.11 -7.47
CA LEU A 200 9.92 0.24 -7.57
C LEU A 200 8.72 0.25 -8.52
N SER A 201 7.73 1.13 -8.26
CA SER A 201 6.61 1.42 -9.17
C SER A 201 6.01 0.16 -9.79
N VAL A 202 5.38 -0.67 -8.95
CA VAL A 202 4.81 -1.96 -9.35
C VAL A 202 3.29 -1.87 -9.33
N GLY A 203 2.64 -2.28 -10.42
CA GLY A 203 1.20 -2.35 -10.51
C GLY A 203 0.68 -3.62 -11.16
N GLY A 204 -0.50 -4.10 -10.75
CA GLY A 204 -1.13 -5.24 -11.40
C GLY A 204 -1.42 -5.01 -12.88
N ILE A 205 -1.71 -3.78 -13.31
CA ILE A 205 -1.92 -3.42 -14.72
C ILE A 205 -0.74 -2.65 -15.28
N ALA A 206 -0.32 -1.58 -14.61
CA ALA A 206 0.74 -0.69 -15.07
C ALA A 206 1.79 -0.41 -13.99
N GLY A 207 3.08 -0.39 -14.31
CA GLY A 207 4.08 0.09 -13.35
C GLY A 207 3.98 1.60 -13.13
N GLU A 208 4.09 2.35 -14.24
CA GLU A 208 3.96 3.82 -14.27
C GLU A 208 2.87 4.27 -15.25
N ASN A 209 2.08 5.28 -14.87
CA ASN A 209 1.04 5.87 -15.70
C ASN A 209 1.14 7.41 -15.77
N ASN A 210 1.59 7.91 -16.93
CA ASN A 210 1.53 9.33 -17.32
C ASN A 210 0.40 9.64 -18.31
N GLY A 211 -0.33 8.60 -18.73
CA GLY A 211 -1.41 8.69 -19.70
C GLY A 211 -2.78 8.49 -19.07
N PHE A 212 -3.58 7.63 -19.72
CA PHE A 212 -4.94 7.30 -19.30
C PHE A 212 -5.08 5.80 -19.06
N LEU A 213 -5.52 5.45 -17.86
CA LEU A 213 -5.80 4.08 -17.45
C LEU A 213 -7.27 4.01 -17.01
N ALA A 214 -8.11 3.19 -17.64
CA ALA A 214 -9.51 3.11 -17.24
C ALA A 214 -10.19 1.75 -17.43
N GLU A 215 -11.16 1.46 -16.57
CA GLU A 215 -11.99 0.25 -16.66
C GLU A 215 -11.13 -1.04 -16.66
N CYS A 216 -9.98 -0.99 -15.98
CA CYS A 216 -9.07 -2.11 -15.87
C CYS A 216 -9.31 -2.89 -14.58
N ARG A 217 -8.99 -4.18 -14.59
CA ARG A 217 -9.18 -5.07 -13.45
C ARG A 217 -7.91 -5.85 -13.13
N ASN A 218 -7.39 -5.68 -11.93
CA ASN A 218 -6.34 -6.55 -11.42
C ASN A 218 -6.92 -7.73 -10.61
N GLU A 219 -6.49 -8.93 -10.93
CA GLU A 219 -6.71 -10.18 -10.17
C GLU A 219 -5.36 -10.87 -9.84
N ALA A 220 -4.23 -10.21 -10.14
CA ALA A 220 -2.90 -10.72 -9.83
C ALA A 220 -2.44 -10.26 -8.45
N ASP A 221 -1.74 -11.12 -7.74
CA ASP A 221 -1.09 -10.74 -6.48
C ASP A 221 0.17 -9.91 -6.79
N VAL A 222 0.32 -8.80 -6.06
CA VAL A 222 1.39 -7.82 -6.31
C VAL A 222 2.31 -7.76 -5.09
N ASN A 223 3.55 -8.23 -5.24
CA ASN A 223 4.56 -8.24 -4.16
C ASN A 223 4.09 -8.88 -2.83
N THR A 224 3.41 -10.03 -2.90
CA THR A 224 2.86 -10.73 -1.71
C THR A 224 3.80 -11.78 -1.10
N GLU A 225 4.88 -12.13 -1.81
CA GLU A 225 5.88 -13.08 -1.32
C GLU A 225 7.21 -12.36 -1.01
N TYR A 226 7.64 -12.43 0.25
CA TYR A 226 8.98 -12.01 0.64
C TYR A 226 9.96 -13.17 0.47
N GLU A 227 10.74 -13.17 -0.61
CA GLU A 227 11.86 -14.12 -0.74
C GLU A 227 12.99 -13.75 0.25
N GLU A 228 12.95 -14.35 1.46
CA GLU A 228 14.18 -14.56 2.20
C GLU A 228 15.08 -15.47 1.36
N LYS A 229 16.18 -14.93 0.80
CA LYS A 229 17.24 -15.77 0.23
C LYS A 229 17.83 -16.67 1.33
N LYS A 230 17.23 -17.84 1.54
CA LYS A 230 17.80 -18.93 2.35
C LYS A 230 19.04 -19.46 1.63
N GLN A 231 20.21 -19.14 2.14
CA GLN A 231 21.42 -19.89 1.78
C GLN A 231 21.30 -21.32 2.33
N GLU A 232 21.16 -22.30 1.43
CA GLU A 232 21.22 -23.71 1.80
C GLU A 232 22.62 -24.09 2.31
N LEU A 233 22.66 -24.70 3.49
CA LEU A 233 23.84 -24.97 4.30
C LEU A 233 24.46 -26.35 4.01
N SER A 234 24.59 -26.77 2.74
CA SER A 234 24.92 -28.18 2.40
C SER A 234 26.34 -28.46 1.87
N ASP A 235 27.17 -27.47 1.54
CA ASP A 235 28.57 -27.71 1.10
C ASP A 235 29.58 -26.93 1.95
N ILE A 236 29.84 -27.42 3.16
CA ILE A 236 30.96 -26.98 4.01
C ILE A 236 32.17 -27.88 3.72
N ASP A 237 33.07 -27.39 2.86
CA ASP A 237 34.43 -27.91 2.76
C ASP A 237 35.35 -27.15 3.75
N THR A 238 36.23 -27.89 4.41
CA THR A 238 36.95 -27.49 5.63
C THR A 238 38.18 -26.58 5.41
N ASP A 239 38.11 -25.63 4.49
CA ASP A 239 39.21 -24.69 4.21
C ASP A 239 38.85 -23.23 4.57
N ALA A 240 39.49 -22.69 5.61
CA ALA A 240 39.22 -21.36 6.17
C ALA A 240 39.50 -20.19 5.20
N ALA A 241 40.35 -20.40 4.19
CA ALA A 241 40.59 -19.41 3.15
C ALA A 241 39.47 -19.38 2.09
N ALA A 242 38.83 -20.52 1.83
CA ALA A 242 37.66 -20.60 0.95
C ALA A 242 36.39 -20.05 1.65
N ILE A 243 36.33 -20.13 2.98
CA ILE A 243 35.29 -19.49 3.80
C ILE A 243 35.36 -17.96 3.68
N LEU A 244 36.55 -17.36 3.69
CA LEU A 244 36.72 -15.91 3.53
C LEU A 244 36.36 -15.39 2.13
N GLU A 245 36.70 -16.13 1.07
CA GLU A 245 36.28 -15.74 -0.28
C GLU A 245 34.77 -15.99 -0.51
N LYS A 246 34.19 -17.04 0.09
CA LYS A 246 32.72 -17.21 0.11
C LYS A 246 32.01 -16.16 0.98
N TYR A 247 32.62 -15.67 2.07
CA TYR A 247 32.09 -14.58 2.88
C TYR A 247 32.12 -13.24 2.13
N ARG A 248 33.13 -13.01 1.30
CA ARG A 248 33.23 -11.83 0.43
C ARG A 248 32.18 -11.86 -0.69
N ILE A 249 31.94 -13.03 -1.29
CA ILE A 249 30.91 -13.23 -2.33
C ILE A 249 29.49 -13.31 -1.72
N SER A 250 29.34 -13.71 -0.45
CA SER A 250 28.06 -13.63 0.25
C SER A 250 27.70 -12.19 0.62
N LYS A 251 28.68 -11.32 0.90
CA LYS A 251 28.45 -9.89 1.18
C LYS A 251 27.90 -9.11 -0.02
N GLU A 252 28.36 -9.39 -1.25
CA GLU A 252 27.72 -8.86 -2.48
C GLU A 252 26.25 -9.33 -2.64
N ASN A 253 25.83 -10.41 -1.97
CA ASN A 253 24.44 -10.84 -1.92
C ASN A 253 23.70 -10.35 -0.66
N THR A 254 24.40 -9.95 0.41
CA THR A 254 23.80 -9.34 1.61
C THR A 254 23.61 -7.84 1.42
N GLU A 255 24.36 -7.16 0.54
CA GLU A 255 24.10 -5.77 0.12
C GLU A 255 22.76 -5.62 -0.63
N ARG A 256 22.09 -6.72 -1.00
CA ARG A 256 20.70 -6.72 -1.44
C ARG A 256 19.67 -6.67 -0.31
N SER A 257 20.04 -6.61 0.97
CA SER A 257 19.07 -6.56 2.07
C SER A 257 18.53 -5.15 2.40
N ASN A 258 18.91 -4.11 1.64
CA ASN A 258 18.27 -2.79 1.64
C ASN A 258 17.31 -2.62 0.43
N LEU A 259 16.50 -3.65 0.10
CA LEU A 259 15.43 -3.51 -0.88
C LEU A 259 14.27 -2.70 -0.26
N THR A 260 14.29 -1.38 -0.47
CA THR A 260 13.13 -0.54 -0.13
C THR A 260 12.11 -0.66 -1.26
N TYR A 261 11.19 -1.62 -1.13
CA TYR A 261 10.01 -1.69 -1.99
C TYR A 261 9.22 -0.38 -1.89
N THR A 262 8.99 0.32 -2.99
CA THR A 262 8.23 1.59 -2.95
C THR A 262 7.32 1.76 -4.15
N ASP A 263 6.23 2.48 -3.93
CA ASP A 263 5.20 2.79 -4.93
C ASP A 263 4.58 1.51 -5.51
N ILE A 264 3.98 0.72 -4.63
CA ILE A 264 3.36 -0.56 -5.00
C ILE A 264 1.85 -0.39 -4.98
N GLY A 265 1.19 -0.66 -6.10
CA GLY A 265 -0.27 -0.57 -6.22
C GLY A 265 -0.90 -1.84 -6.78
N GLY A 266 -2.14 -2.12 -6.40
CA GLY A 266 -2.87 -3.23 -7.01
C GLY A 266 -3.16 -3.01 -8.51
N VAL A 267 -3.33 -1.76 -8.95
CA VAL A 267 -3.58 -1.44 -10.37
C VAL A 267 -2.37 -0.75 -11.00
N VAL A 268 -1.83 0.28 -10.33
CA VAL A 268 -0.71 1.09 -10.81
C VAL A 268 0.30 1.37 -9.71
N GLY A 269 1.60 1.29 -9.98
CA GLY A 269 2.62 1.67 -9.00
C GLY A 269 2.65 3.18 -8.75
N PHE A 270 3.07 3.93 -9.76
CA PHE A 270 3.09 5.40 -9.75
C PHE A 270 2.21 5.98 -10.84
N SER A 271 1.44 7.02 -10.52
CA SER A 271 0.65 7.76 -11.48
C SER A 271 0.75 9.27 -11.26
N ASP A 272 0.91 10.00 -12.35
CA ASP A 272 0.67 11.45 -12.48
C ASP A 272 -0.40 11.72 -13.56
N GLY A 273 -0.82 10.68 -14.29
CA GLY A 273 -1.92 10.69 -15.25
C GLY A 273 -3.31 10.43 -14.64
N VAL A 274 -4.20 9.89 -15.46
CA VAL A 274 -5.59 9.59 -15.05
C VAL A 274 -5.78 8.10 -14.81
N VAL A 275 -6.41 7.75 -13.70
CA VAL A 275 -6.83 6.40 -13.33
C VAL A 275 -8.33 6.41 -13.04
N GLN A 276 -9.14 5.69 -13.82
CA GLN A 276 -10.60 5.80 -13.73
C GLN A 276 -11.31 4.45 -13.75
N GLY A 277 -12.24 4.20 -12.84
CA GLY A 277 -13.12 3.03 -12.94
C GLY A 277 -12.38 1.70 -12.85
N CYS A 278 -11.24 1.65 -12.16
CA CYS A 278 -10.40 0.46 -12.08
C CYS A 278 -10.64 -0.31 -10.79
N ASP A 279 -10.63 -1.63 -10.90
CA ASP A 279 -10.89 -2.54 -9.78
C ASP A 279 -9.63 -3.33 -9.42
N ASN A 280 -9.35 -3.47 -8.13
CA ASN A 280 -8.37 -4.43 -7.61
C ASN A 280 -9.04 -5.57 -6.84
N TYR A 281 -8.61 -6.80 -7.12
CA TYR A 281 -9.00 -8.04 -6.42
C TYR A 281 -7.81 -8.89 -5.98
N GLY A 282 -6.57 -8.55 -6.38
CA GLY A 282 -5.36 -9.24 -5.95
C GLY A 282 -4.74 -8.58 -4.72
N GLU A 283 -4.13 -9.38 -3.85
CA GLU A 283 -3.50 -8.89 -2.62
C GLU A 283 -2.25 -8.05 -2.95
N VAL A 284 -2.00 -7.00 -2.16
CA VAL A 284 -0.92 -6.03 -2.42
C VAL A 284 0.01 -5.92 -1.22
N GLY A 285 1.29 -6.17 -1.46
CA GLY A 285 2.35 -6.01 -0.48
C GLY A 285 2.40 -7.14 0.57
N TYR A 286 3.26 -6.95 1.56
CA TYR A 286 3.50 -7.90 2.63
C TYR A 286 3.65 -7.15 3.97
N PRO A 287 3.21 -7.72 5.11
CA PRO A 287 3.29 -7.05 6.40
C PRO A 287 4.69 -6.52 6.75
N HIS A 288 4.75 -5.27 7.22
CA HIS A 288 5.98 -4.60 7.70
C HIS A 288 7.05 -4.31 6.63
N VAL A 289 6.75 -4.49 5.34
CA VAL A 289 7.68 -4.24 4.23
C VAL A 289 7.09 -3.23 3.25
N GLY A 290 7.91 -2.29 2.79
CA GLY A 290 7.57 -1.38 1.70
C GLY A 290 6.91 -0.05 2.11
N TYR A 291 7.07 0.94 1.24
CA TYR A 291 6.59 2.32 1.38
C TYR A 291 5.61 2.65 0.25
N ASN A 292 4.65 3.54 0.50
CA ASN A 292 3.67 3.96 -0.50
C ASN A 292 2.94 2.77 -1.14
N ILE A 293 2.24 2.01 -0.31
CA ILE A 293 1.55 0.78 -0.72
C ILE A 293 0.05 1.06 -0.80
N GLY A 294 -0.56 0.83 -1.96
CA GLY A 294 -1.97 1.10 -2.19
C GLY A 294 -2.75 -0.03 -2.84
N GLY A 295 -4.02 -0.18 -2.51
CA GLY A 295 -4.87 -1.18 -3.18
C GLY A 295 -5.12 -0.86 -4.67
N VAL A 296 -5.03 0.40 -5.09
CA VAL A 296 -5.11 0.81 -6.50
C VAL A 296 -3.81 1.44 -6.97
N ALA A 297 -3.34 2.48 -6.30
CA ALA A 297 -2.13 3.22 -6.65
C ALA A 297 -1.11 3.21 -5.51
N GLY A 298 0.16 2.93 -5.76
CA GLY A 298 1.21 3.13 -4.74
C GLY A 298 1.34 4.63 -4.39
N ARG A 299 1.65 5.43 -5.40
CA ARG A 299 1.69 6.91 -5.33
C ARG A 299 0.89 7.55 -6.45
N GLN A 300 0.13 8.60 -6.14
CA GLN A 300 -0.73 9.29 -7.09
C GLN A 300 -0.67 10.82 -6.90
N SER A 301 -0.29 11.54 -7.96
CA SER A 301 -0.31 13.01 -8.06
C SER A 301 -1.27 13.52 -9.16
N GLY A 302 -1.81 12.61 -9.96
CA GLY A 302 -2.75 12.90 -11.05
C GLY A 302 -4.21 12.95 -10.64
N TYR A 303 -5.08 12.30 -11.43
CA TYR A 303 -6.51 12.21 -11.16
C TYR A 303 -6.96 10.75 -11.02
N LEU A 304 -7.44 10.36 -9.83
CA LEU A 304 -8.01 9.04 -9.56
C LEU A 304 -9.52 9.17 -9.32
N LEU A 305 -10.33 8.45 -10.09
CA LEU A 305 -11.79 8.56 -10.03
C LEU A 305 -12.49 7.21 -10.11
N GLY A 306 -13.32 6.91 -9.11
CA GLY A 306 -14.25 5.77 -9.20
C GLY A 306 -13.54 4.42 -9.19
N CYS A 307 -12.43 4.29 -8.48
CA CYS A 307 -11.70 3.03 -8.41
C CYS A 307 -12.02 2.29 -7.11
N ASP A 308 -12.07 0.96 -7.19
CA ASP A 308 -12.46 0.11 -6.08
C ASP A 308 -11.34 -0.87 -5.73
N ASN A 309 -11.07 -1.03 -4.43
CA ASN A 309 -10.18 -2.08 -3.93
C ASN A 309 -10.98 -3.11 -3.13
N ASN A 310 -10.83 -4.39 -3.47
CA ASN A 310 -11.52 -5.51 -2.84
C ASN A 310 -10.57 -6.50 -2.15
N ALA A 311 -9.27 -6.21 -2.13
CA ALA A 311 -8.23 -7.10 -1.60
C ALA A 311 -7.45 -6.46 -0.46
N ALA A 312 -6.79 -7.28 0.34
CA ALA A 312 -5.99 -6.80 1.46
C ALA A 312 -4.74 -6.04 0.96
N VAL A 313 -4.34 -5.02 1.73
CA VAL A 313 -3.17 -4.19 1.46
C VAL A 313 -2.28 -4.18 2.70
N HIS A 314 -1.03 -4.61 2.55
CA HIS A 314 -0.07 -4.73 3.64
C HIS A 314 1.19 -3.91 3.34
N GLY A 315 1.71 -3.19 4.34
CA GLY A 315 2.97 -2.45 4.16
C GLY A 315 3.62 -1.98 5.45
N ARG A 316 4.71 -1.20 5.32
CA ARG A 316 5.42 -0.60 6.46
C ARG A 316 4.95 0.83 6.73
N LYS A 317 5.04 1.72 5.74
CA LYS A 317 4.72 3.14 5.92
C LYS A 317 3.95 3.67 4.73
N ASP A 318 2.97 4.53 4.99
CA ASP A 318 2.12 5.16 3.98
C ASP A 318 1.32 4.09 3.21
N ILE A 319 0.40 3.42 3.92
CA ILE A 319 -0.43 2.32 3.39
C ILE A 319 -1.86 2.80 3.24
N GLY A 320 -2.42 2.69 2.03
CA GLY A 320 -3.80 3.07 1.74
C GLY A 320 -4.61 1.97 1.09
N GLY A 321 -5.90 1.87 1.44
CA GLY A 321 -6.80 0.96 0.74
C GLY A 321 -6.99 1.30 -0.74
N ILE A 322 -6.82 2.57 -1.14
CA ILE A 322 -6.81 2.99 -2.56
C ILE A 322 -5.44 3.50 -2.97
N VAL A 323 -4.87 4.46 -2.25
CA VAL A 323 -3.59 5.10 -2.57
C VAL A 323 -2.63 5.03 -1.38
N GLY A 324 -1.42 4.52 -1.56
CA GLY A 324 -0.40 4.60 -0.49
C GLY A 324 -0.10 6.05 -0.10
N GLN A 325 0.41 6.82 -1.06
CA GLN A 325 0.65 8.26 -0.92
C GLN A 325 -0.11 9.08 -1.97
N ALA A 326 -0.98 9.97 -1.49
CA ALA A 326 -1.60 11.01 -2.28
C ALA A 326 -0.69 12.25 -2.27
N GLU A 327 0.07 12.41 -3.35
CA GLU A 327 1.03 13.49 -3.47
C GLU A 327 0.34 14.76 -3.99
N PRO A 328 0.56 15.93 -3.36
CA PRO A 328 -0.01 17.17 -3.84
C PRO A 328 0.45 17.52 -5.25
N TYR A 329 -0.50 17.96 -6.07
CA TYR A 329 -0.18 18.59 -7.34
C TYR A 329 0.38 19.97 -7.07
N LEU A 330 1.65 20.15 -7.41
CA LEU A 330 2.38 21.41 -7.28
C LEU A 330 2.36 22.15 -8.61
N TRP A 331 2.07 23.46 -8.56
CA TRP A 331 2.33 24.34 -9.70
C TRP A 331 2.89 25.68 -9.22
N LEU A 332 3.82 26.20 -10.02
CA LEU A 332 4.45 27.49 -9.81
C LEU A 332 3.41 28.58 -10.07
N ASN A 333 3.17 29.46 -9.09
CA ASN A 333 2.42 30.68 -9.32
C ASN A 333 3.44 31.77 -9.69
N THR A 334 3.51 32.09 -10.99
CA THR A 334 4.47 33.09 -11.48
C THR A 334 3.84 34.47 -11.51
N SER A 335 4.66 35.51 -11.47
CA SER A 335 4.27 36.87 -11.86
C SER A 335 3.62 36.92 -13.26
N ALA A 336 3.84 35.90 -14.11
CA ALA A 336 3.19 35.71 -15.41
C ALA A 336 1.67 35.44 -15.31
N ASP A 337 1.20 34.75 -14.26
CA ASP A 337 -0.24 34.47 -14.04
C ASP A 337 -0.97 35.69 -13.48
N ARG A 338 -0.31 36.49 -12.64
CA ARG A 338 -0.83 37.79 -12.20
C ARG A 338 -0.78 38.84 -13.30
N LEU A 339 0.19 38.77 -14.22
CA LEU A 339 0.21 39.58 -15.44
C LEU A 339 -0.95 39.23 -16.39
N ASP A 340 -1.42 37.97 -16.40
CA ASP A 340 -2.67 37.61 -17.07
C ASP A 340 -3.88 38.28 -16.40
N GLU A 341 -3.93 38.33 -15.06
CA GLU A 341 -5.02 39.03 -14.36
C GLU A 341 -4.97 40.55 -14.57
N VAL A 342 -3.79 41.17 -14.56
CA VAL A 342 -3.59 42.59 -14.90
C VAL A 342 -4.05 42.86 -16.33
N ARG A 343 -3.66 42.02 -17.29
CA ARG A 343 -4.09 42.10 -18.69
C ARG A 343 -5.61 42.02 -18.81
N ASP A 344 -6.22 41.00 -18.22
CA ASP A 344 -7.67 40.79 -18.32
C ASP A 344 -8.45 41.96 -17.69
N ASN A 345 -7.95 42.56 -16.60
CA ASN A 345 -8.57 43.75 -16.02
C ASN A 345 -8.34 45.03 -16.85
N LEU A 346 -7.22 45.15 -17.58
CA LEU A 346 -6.96 46.23 -18.54
C LEU A 346 -7.87 46.14 -19.77
N ASP A 347 -8.12 44.93 -20.27
CA ASP A 347 -9.07 44.70 -21.37
C ASP A 347 -10.49 45.10 -20.93
N ILE A 348 -10.88 44.78 -19.69
CA ILE A 348 -12.16 45.24 -19.11
C ILE A 348 -12.19 46.77 -19.02
N LEU A 349 -11.09 47.41 -18.61
CA LEU A 349 -11.01 48.87 -18.52
C LEU A 349 -11.14 49.53 -19.91
N HIS A 350 -10.48 48.96 -20.92
CA HIS A 350 -10.59 49.38 -22.32
C HIS A 350 -12.03 49.28 -22.83
N ASP A 351 -12.71 48.16 -22.58
CA ASP A 351 -14.10 47.96 -22.97
C ASP A 351 -15.05 48.95 -22.28
N MET A 352 -14.82 49.23 -21.00
CA MET A 352 -15.61 50.20 -20.23
C MET A 352 -15.41 51.64 -20.75
N ALA A 353 -14.18 52.02 -21.12
CA ALA A 353 -13.89 53.32 -21.72
C ALA A 353 -14.58 53.48 -23.09
N ASN A 354 -14.53 52.45 -23.93
CA ASN A 354 -15.20 52.42 -25.23
C ASN A 354 -16.73 52.44 -25.13
N GLN A 355 -17.29 51.69 -24.19
CA GLN A 355 -18.73 51.72 -23.94
C GLN A 355 -19.18 53.12 -23.49
N LEU A 356 -18.39 53.78 -22.63
CA LEU A 356 -18.71 55.13 -22.20
C LEU A 356 -18.57 56.17 -23.33
N LEU A 357 -17.59 56.01 -24.23
CA LEU A 357 -17.46 56.79 -25.47
C LEU A 357 -18.71 56.67 -26.35
N ASP A 358 -19.21 55.45 -26.55
CA ASP A 358 -20.40 55.19 -27.36
C ASP A 358 -21.67 55.80 -26.73
N ASP A 359 -21.81 55.68 -25.41
CA ASP A 359 -22.96 56.20 -24.65
C ASP A 359 -22.97 57.74 -24.54
N THR A 360 -21.83 58.41 -24.73
CA THR A 360 -21.70 59.86 -24.57
C THR A 360 -21.76 60.68 -25.87
N ASN A 361 -22.09 60.07 -27.02
CA ASN A 361 -22.29 60.71 -28.33
C ASN A 361 -22.91 62.14 -28.25
N GLY A 362 -22.05 63.17 -28.19
CA GLY A 362 -22.43 64.59 -28.10
C GLY A 362 -22.03 65.38 -26.83
N LEU A 363 -21.15 64.87 -25.96
CA LEU A 363 -20.50 65.66 -24.90
C LEU A 363 -19.16 66.24 -25.36
N GLY A 364 -18.69 67.29 -24.67
CA GLY A 364 -17.63 68.19 -25.15
C GLY A 364 -16.29 67.51 -25.43
N ASP A 365 -15.56 68.07 -26.41
CA ASP A 365 -14.32 67.58 -27.00
C ASP A 365 -13.29 67.06 -25.96
N ASP A 366 -13.21 67.67 -24.78
CA ASP A 366 -12.26 67.30 -23.73
C ASP A 366 -12.52 65.92 -23.11
N VAL A 367 -13.79 65.50 -22.92
CA VAL A 367 -14.15 64.19 -22.34
C VAL A 367 -13.84 63.05 -23.32
N GLU A 368 -14.07 63.29 -24.60
CA GLU A 368 -13.77 62.35 -25.68
C GLU A 368 -12.25 62.14 -25.83
N VAL A 369 -11.44 63.19 -25.62
CA VAL A 369 -9.97 63.09 -25.65
C VAL A 369 -9.46 62.17 -24.54
N TYR A 370 -9.91 62.37 -23.28
CA TYR A 370 -9.43 61.54 -22.17
C TYR A 370 -9.91 60.09 -22.26
N LEU A 371 -11.14 59.83 -22.71
CA LEU A 371 -11.63 58.45 -22.83
C LEU A 371 -10.98 57.69 -23.99
N ASN A 372 -10.67 58.37 -25.12
CA ASN A 372 -9.87 57.76 -26.18
C ASN A 372 -8.42 57.49 -25.70
N GLY A 373 -7.83 58.42 -24.94
CA GLY A 373 -6.53 58.22 -24.30
C GLY A 373 -6.52 56.98 -23.40
N MET A 374 -7.50 56.86 -22.49
CA MET A 374 -7.62 55.69 -21.63
C MET A 374 -7.79 54.39 -22.41
N SER A 375 -8.58 54.38 -23.49
CA SER A 375 -8.74 53.21 -24.36
C SER A 375 -7.40 52.79 -25.00
N ASP A 376 -6.68 53.74 -25.61
CA ASP A 376 -5.42 53.50 -26.31
C ASP A 376 -4.29 53.08 -25.35
N HIS A 377 -4.19 53.74 -24.20
CA HIS A 377 -3.19 53.42 -23.18
C HIS A 377 -3.49 52.08 -22.47
N SER A 378 -4.76 51.71 -22.28
CA SER A 378 -5.13 50.40 -21.72
C SER A 378 -4.81 49.24 -22.68
N GLU A 379 -5.05 49.41 -23.99
CA GLU A 379 -4.65 48.44 -25.02
C GLU A 379 -3.12 48.29 -25.06
N THR A 380 -2.39 49.41 -25.03
CA THR A 380 -0.92 49.42 -25.01
C THR A 380 -0.37 48.73 -23.76
N ALA A 381 -0.94 48.99 -22.59
CA ALA A 381 -0.54 48.35 -21.35
C ALA A 381 -0.84 46.84 -21.36
N SER A 382 -1.97 46.42 -21.94
CA SER A 382 -2.32 45.00 -22.11
C SER A 382 -1.29 44.24 -22.98
N ASP A 383 -0.86 44.86 -24.09
CA ASP A 383 0.18 44.30 -24.95
C ASP A 383 1.55 44.22 -24.27
N ARG A 384 1.94 45.24 -23.48
CA ARG A 384 3.21 45.23 -22.73
C ARG A 384 3.23 44.21 -21.60
N ALA A 385 2.12 44.06 -20.87
CA ALA A 385 1.98 43.02 -19.85
C ALA A 385 2.18 41.61 -20.44
N ARG A 386 1.69 41.38 -21.67
CA ARG A 386 1.90 40.12 -22.40
C ARG A 386 3.34 39.89 -22.83
N GLU A 387 4.07 40.95 -23.20
CA GLU A 387 5.49 40.87 -23.58
C GLU A 387 6.36 40.49 -22.38
N VAL A 388 6.14 41.16 -21.24
CA VAL A 388 6.79 40.84 -19.94
C VAL A 388 6.48 39.41 -19.52
N LYS A 389 5.23 38.96 -19.69
CA LYS A 389 4.80 37.58 -19.41
C LYS A 389 5.60 36.54 -20.20
N ASN A 390 5.67 36.69 -21.53
CA ASN A 390 6.35 35.70 -22.38
C ASN A 390 7.84 35.62 -22.04
N GLN A 391 8.49 36.76 -21.75
CA GLN A 391 9.90 36.79 -21.36
C GLN A 391 10.16 36.10 -20.01
N LEU A 392 9.22 36.20 -19.06
CA LEU A 392 9.28 35.47 -17.79
C LEU A 392 9.05 33.97 -17.98
N GLN A 393 8.15 33.60 -18.88
CA GLN A 393 7.88 32.20 -19.21
C GLN A 393 9.08 31.55 -19.91
N ASP A 394 9.70 32.24 -20.87
CA ASP A 394 10.91 31.76 -21.54
C ASP A 394 12.09 31.64 -20.55
N PHE A 395 12.25 32.60 -19.64
CA PHE A 395 13.26 32.53 -18.57
C PHE A 395 13.03 31.35 -17.60
N ALA A 396 11.76 31.07 -17.27
CA ALA A 396 11.39 29.95 -16.42
C ALA A 396 11.66 28.63 -17.15
N ASP A 397 11.14 28.45 -18.36
CA ASP A 397 11.27 27.21 -19.14
C ASP A 397 12.75 26.86 -19.43
N ASP A 398 13.57 27.84 -19.85
CA ASP A 398 14.98 27.61 -20.18
C ASP A 398 15.87 27.28 -18.96
N ASN A 399 15.54 27.78 -17.76
CA ASN A 399 16.33 27.51 -16.56
C ASN A 399 15.76 26.33 -15.72
N ILE A 400 14.47 26.03 -15.80
CA ILE A 400 13.81 24.97 -15.02
C ILE A 400 14.26 23.58 -15.49
N ASP A 401 14.48 23.35 -16.78
CA ASP A 401 14.92 22.04 -17.30
C ASP A 401 16.37 21.69 -16.89
N GLU A 402 17.26 22.70 -16.83
CA GLU A 402 18.64 22.52 -16.35
C GLU A 402 18.69 22.36 -14.82
N ILE A 403 17.91 23.14 -14.07
CA ILE A 403 17.80 23.04 -12.61
C ILE A 403 17.19 21.71 -12.18
N ASN A 404 16.12 21.24 -12.83
CA ASN A 404 15.46 19.98 -12.46
C ASN A 404 16.36 18.77 -12.69
N THR A 405 17.19 18.81 -13.74
CA THR A 405 18.18 17.75 -14.01
C THR A 405 19.32 17.77 -12.99
N TRP A 406 19.80 18.95 -12.59
CA TRP A 406 20.80 19.13 -11.53
C TRP A 406 20.28 18.71 -10.15
N THR A 407 19.09 19.16 -9.78
CA THR A 407 18.48 18.95 -8.46
C THR A 407 18.05 17.50 -8.28
N ALA A 408 17.45 16.86 -9.28
CA ALA A 408 17.01 15.46 -9.14
C ALA A 408 18.19 14.49 -9.00
N LEU A 409 19.27 14.68 -9.75
CA LEU A 409 20.44 13.78 -9.74
C LEU A 409 21.29 13.95 -8.48
N LEU A 410 21.44 15.19 -8.00
CA LEU A 410 22.22 15.53 -6.82
C LEU A 410 21.45 15.22 -5.52
N SER A 411 20.13 15.43 -5.49
CA SER A 411 19.26 15.06 -4.35
C SER A 411 19.09 13.56 -4.19
N ASP A 412 18.97 12.79 -5.29
CA ASP A 412 18.92 11.32 -5.20
C ASP A 412 20.22 10.72 -4.61
N THR A 413 21.36 11.37 -4.87
CA THR A 413 22.65 10.95 -4.30
C THR A 413 22.80 11.38 -2.84
N MET A 414 22.30 12.57 -2.46
CA MET A 414 22.25 13.04 -1.06
C MET A 414 21.34 12.18 -0.18
N ARG A 415 20.18 11.74 -0.69
CA ARG A 415 19.27 10.81 -0.02
C ARG A 415 19.93 9.47 0.32
N LYS A 416 20.76 8.95 -0.59
CA LYS A 416 21.50 7.68 -0.39
C LYS A 416 22.59 7.77 0.68
N LEU A 417 22.98 8.98 1.09
CA LEU A 417 24.03 9.22 2.09
C LEU A 417 23.49 9.44 3.50
N GLU A 418 22.22 9.79 3.65
CA GLU A 418 21.61 10.13 4.94
C GLU A 418 21.52 8.91 5.89
N ASP A 419 21.05 7.77 5.39
CA ASP A 419 20.96 6.54 6.17
C ASP A 419 22.35 5.98 6.60
N PRO A 420 23.37 5.90 5.71
CA PRO A 420 24.73 5.56 6.11
C PRO A 420 25.33 6.52 7.15
N MET A 421 25.03 7.82 7.08
CA MET A 421 25.53 8.82 8.04
C MET A 421 24.97 8.63 9.45
N ASN A 422 23.68 8.31 9.56
CA ASN A 422 23.04 7.98 10.83
C ASN A 422 23.59 6.67 11.41
N GLY A 423 23.74 5.64 10.57
CA GLY A 423 24.34 4.36 10.97
C GLY A 423 25.79 4.49 11.46
N LEU A 424 26.56 5.41 10.87
CA LEU A 424 27.93 5.70 11.29
C LEU A 424 28.00 6.34 12.70
N SER A 425 27.03 7.18 13.05
CA SER A 425 26.91 7.78 14.38
C SER A 425 26.55 6.74 15.45
N ASP A 426 25.62 5.83 15.14
CA ASP A 426 25.22 4.75 16.05
C ASP A 426 26.36 3.74 16.24
N GLY A 427 27.01 3.35 15.15
CA GLY A 427 28.15 2.42 15.18
C GLY A 427 29.31 2.93 16.03
N ILE A 428 29.63 4.24 15.94
CA ILE A 428 30.72 4.83 16.74
C ILE A 428 30.36 4.97 18.22
N GLU A 429 29.08 5.18 18.53
CA GLU A 429 28.57 5.18 19.91
C GLU A 429 28.67 3.78 20.53
N ASP A 430 28.25 2.74 19.80
CA ASP A 430 28.31 1.35 20.25
C ASP A 430 29.75 0.85 20.37
N LEU A 431 30.63 1.23 19.45
CA LEU A 431 32.06 1.02 19.61
C LEU A 431 32.61 1.72 20.88
N GLY A 432 32.12 2.93 21.17
CA GLY A 432 32.45 3.65 22.41
C GLY A 432 32.02 2.90 23.67
N LYS A 433 30.77 2.41 23.71
CA LYS A 433 30.23 1.60 24.81
C LYS A 433 31.04 0.32 25.00
N ASN A 434 31.35 -0.39 23.90
CA ASN A 434 32.16 -1.60 23.94
C ASN A 434 33.59 -1.32 24.45
N MET A 435 34.21 -0.20 24.06
CA MET A 435 35.54 0.21 24.56
C MET A 435 35.52 0.62 26.04
N GLN A 436 34.41 1.14 26.54
CA GLN A 436 34.22 1.44 27.96
C GLN A 436 34.01 0.16 28.77
N ASP A 437 33.12 -0.73 28.31
CA ASP A 437 32.88 -2.05 28.90
C ASP A 437 34.15 -2.89 28.97
N LEU A 438 35.03 -2.75 27.97
CA LEU A 438 36.33 -3.39 27.94
C LEU A 438 37.20 -2.91 29.12
N GLY A 439 37.29 -1.60 29.34
CA GLY A 439 38.00 -1.01 30.47
C GLY A 439 37.41 -1.38 31.84
N ASP A 440 36.09 -1.40 31.94
CA ASP A 440 35.36 -1.77 33.16
C ASP A 440 35.50 -3.26 33.50
N ALA A 441 35.58 -4.13 32.48
CA ALA A 441 35.83 -5.55 32.66
C ALA A 441 37.26 -5.84 33.19
N PHE A 442 38.24 -4.99 32.87
CA PHE A 442 39.62 -5.13 33.36
C PHE A 442 39.86 -4.53 34.75
N SER A 443 39.10 -3.52 35.16
CA SER A 443 39.28 -2.83 36.44
C SER A 443 39.27 -3.76 37.69
N PRO A 444 38.40 -4.78 37.80
CA PRO A 444 38.41 -5.73 38.91
C PRO A 444 39.64 -6.66 38.93
N LEU A 445 40.12 -7.11 37.76
CA LEU A 445 41.28 -8.00 37.64
C LEU A 445 42.54 -7.38 38.26
N LYS A 446 42.75 -6.08 38.02
CA LYS A 446 43.87 -5.30 38.60
C LYS A 446 43.78 -5.15 40.11
N LYS A 447 42.56 -4.98 40.63
CA LYS A 447 42.31 -4.80 42.07
C LYS A 447 42.57 -6.09 42.85
N ASP A 448 42.18 -7.22 42.27
CA ASP A 448 42.20 -8.51 42.94
C ASP A 448 43.54 -9.27 42.74
N LEU A 449 44.30 -8.95 41.68
CA LEU A 449 45.56 -9.63 41.32
C LEU A 449 46.69 -8.66 40.88
N PRO A 450 47.21 -7.82 41.79
CA PRO A 450 48.18 -6.76 41.45
C PRO A 450 49.61 -7.24 41.15
N GLU A 451 49.93 -8.53 41.36
CA GLU A 451 51.30 -9.09 41.22
C GLU A 451 51.53 -9.85 39.90
N ILE A 452 50.60 -9.79 38.94
CA ILE A 452 50.71 -10.51 37.65
C ILE A 452 51.52 -9.68 36.64
N ASP A 453 52.66 -10.23 36.20
CA ASP A 453 53.44 -9.70 35.08
C ASP A 453 52.60 -9.72 33.78
N GLY A 454 52.52 -8.58 33.08
CA GLY A 454 51.82 -8.41 31.79
C GLY A 454 50.45 -7.72 31.87
N LEU A 455 49.89 -7.50 33.07
CA LEU A 455 48.59 -6.83 33.23
C LEU A 455 48.67 -5.32 32.93
N GLU A 456 49.81 -4.68 33.22
CA GLU A 456 50.09 -3.27 32.88
C GLU A 456 50.15 -3.03 31.37
N ASP A 457 50.67 -4.00 30.61
CA ASP A 457 50.76 -3.92 29.14
C ASP A 457 49.38 -4.03 28.48
N VAL A 458 48.48 -4.84 29.06
CA VAL A 458 47.08 -4.98 28.64
C VAL A 458 46.31 -3.69 28.90
N GLU A 459 46.46 -3.08 30.08
CA GLU A 459 45.83 -1.79 30.43
C GLU A 459 46.30 -0.67 29.51
N ALA A 460 47.61 -0.56 29.28
CA ALA A 460 48.18 0.42 28.35
C ALA A 460 47.67 0.24 26.92
N GLN A 461 47.41 -1.00 26.49
CA GLN A 461 46.86 -1.31 25.17
C GLN A 461 45.37 -0.95 25.07
N VAL A 462 44.56 -1.22 26.10
CA VAL A 462 43.15 -0.80 26.16
C VAL A 462 43.02 0.73 26.18
N GLU A 463 43.86 1.43 26.95
CA GLU A 463 43.90 2.90 26.92
C GLU A 463 44.25 3.45 25.53
N LYS A 464 45.15 2.77 24.81
CA LYS A 464 45.52 3.14 23.43
C LYS A 464 44.33 2.99 22.48
N MET A 465 43.63 1.86 22.56
CA MET A 465 42.41 1.60 21.79
C MET A 465 41.32 2.65 22.06
N GLN A 466 41.10 3.02 23.33
CA GLN A 466 40.15 4.08 23.71
C GLN A 466 40.53 5.47 23.19
N ARG A 467 41.82 5.75 22.97
CA ARG A 467 42.27 7.02 22.35
C ARG A 467 42.02 7.00 20.84
N THR A 468 42.35 5.90 20.18
CA THR A 468 42.09 5.71 18.74
C THR A 468 40.60 5.76 18.42
N GLN A 469 39.74 5.13 19.24
CA GLN A 469 38.28 5.23 19.12
C GLN A 469 37.77 6.67 19.26
N ARG A 470 38.32 7.45 20.20
CA ARG A 470 37.95 8.88 20.34
C ARG A 470 38.36 9.72 19.14
N GLN A 471 39.49 9.41 18.50
CA GLN A 471 39.91 10.07 17.27
C GLN A 471 39.01 9.70 16.09
N LEU A 472 38.57 8.44 16.02
CA LEU A 472 37.60 8.00 15.02
C LEU A 472 36.25 8.72 15.20
N ALA A 473 35.77 8.84 16.44
CA ALA A 473 34.55 9.60 16.76
C ALA A 473 34.65 11.09 16.37
N GLN A 474 35.81 11.71 16.54
CA GLN A 474 36.03 13.08 16.07
C GLN A 474 35.98 13.19 14.54
N ALA A 475 36.55 12.22 13.82
CA ALA A 475 36.51 12.22 12.36
C ALA A 475 35.08 12.05 11.82
N VAL A 476 34.25 11.21 12.46
CA VAL A 476 32.81 11.08 12.15
C VAL A 476 32.07 12.40 12.38
N GLN A 477 32.35 13.10 13.47
CA GLN A 477 31.73 14.42 13.73
C GLN A 477 32.14 15.47 12.69
N THR A 478 33.40 15.47 12.25
CA THR A 478 33.86 16.33 11.16
C THR A 478 33.12 16.01 9.87
N LEU A 479 32.96 14.72 9.54
CA LEU A 479 32.26 14.29 8.33
C LEU A 479 30.80 14.76 8.31
N LEU A 480 30.08 14.69 9.44
CA LEU A 480 28.71 15.21 9.57
C LEU A 480 28.63 16.74 9.38
N GLN A 481 29.65 17.48 9.84
CA GLN A 481 29.73 18.92 9.61
C GLN A 481 30.03 19.26 8.14
N GLU A 482 30.91 18.49 7.51
CA GLU A 482 31.25 18.64 6.09
C GLU A 482 30.06 18.29 5.19
N GLN A 483 29.27 17.28 5.55
CA GLN A 483 28.01 16.95 4.88
C GLN A 483 27.01 18.11 4.96
N LYS A 484 26.83 18.71 6.14
CA LYS A 484 25.97 19.90 6.28
C LYS A 484 26.49 21.05 5.42
N ALA A 485 27.78 21.33 5.45
CA ALA A 485 28.38 22.37 4.62
C ALA A 485 28.22 22.08 3.11
N LEU A 486 28.26 20.81 2.71
CA LEU A 486 28.03 20.38 1.32
C LEU A 486 26.58 20.68 0.92
N ARG A 487 25.61 20.33 1.77
CA ARG A 487 24.19 20.67 1.58
C ARG A 487 23.99 22.17 1.41
N ASP A 488 24.59 22.99 2.28
CA ASP A 488 24.53 24.45 2.21
C ASP A 488 25.13 24.99 0.89
N ALA A 489 26.25 24.43 0.44
CA ALA A 489 26.93 24.86 -0.79
C ALA A 489 26.14 24.47 -2.05
N ILE A 490 25.50 23.30 -2.05
CA ILE A 490 24.59 22.84 -3.11
C ILE A 490 23.36 23.75 -3.17
N ALA A 491 22.72 24.02 -2.03
CA ALA A 491 21.55 24.89 -1.93
C ALA A 491 21.86 26.34 -2.38
N ALA A 492 23.08 26.81 -2.14
CA ALA A 492 23.55 28.12 -2.60
C ALA A 492 23.96 28.16 -4.09
N GLY A 493 23.99 27.02 -4.79
CA GLY A 493 24.46 26.91 -6.18
C GLY A 493 25.95 27.23 -6.36
N ASP A 494 26.77 27.15 -5.30
CA ASP A 494 28.18 27.53 -5.31
C ASP A 494 29.06 26.34 -5.73
N GLN A 495 29.21 26.16 -7.04
CA GLN A 495 29.94 25.03 -7.63
C GLN A 495 31.41 24.92 -7.20
N GLU A 496 32.09 26.04 -6.95
CA GLU A 496 33.48 26.02 -6.48
C GLU A 496 33.55 25.48 -5.05
N LYS A 497 32.61 25.89 -4.20
CA LYS A 497 32.52 25.47 -2.81
C LYS A 497 32.07 24.02 -2.65
N VAL A 498 31.13 23.54 -3.47
CA VAL A 498 30.75 22.12 -3.55
C VAL A 498 31.99 21.26 -3.84
N ARG A 499 32.80 21.66 -4.83
CA ARG A 499 34.02 20.94 -5.19
C ARG A 499 35.07 20.94 -4.08
N GLU A 500 35.21 22.05 -3.35
CA GLU A 500 36.13 22.16 -2.21
C GLU A 500 35.70 21.21 -1.07
N ILE A 501 34.43 21.20 -0.72
CA ILE A 501 33.89 20.41 0.40
C ILE A 501 33.94 18.91 0.07
N MET A 502 33.66 18.51 -1.18
CA MET A 502 33.81 17.12 -1.62
C MET A 502 35.26 16.59 -1.46
N GLN A 503 36.26 17.45 -1.66
CA GLN A 503 37.66 17.09 -1.40
C GLN A 503 37.95 16.93 0.09
N GLN A 504 37.32 17.75 0.93
CA GLN A 504 37.45 17.65 2.39
C GLN A 504 36.83 16.35 2.90
N ILE A 505 35.60 16.03 2.47
CA ILE A 505 34.91 14.76 2.79
C ILE A 505 35.76 13.55 2.39
N THR A 506 36.30 13.55 1.17
CA THR A 506 37.18 12.47 0.69
C THR A 506 38.40 12.30 1.59
N ALA A 507 39.02 13.39 2.05
CA ALA A 507 40.16 13.34 2.95
C ALA A 507 39.77 12.82 4.35
N THR A 508 38.61 13.24 4.86
CA THR A 508 38.06 12.78 6.15
C THR A 508 37.77 11.28 6.13
N LEU A 509 37.17 10.76 5.06
CA LEU A 509 36.91 9.33 4.88
C LEU A 509 38.22 8.50 4.84
N GLN A 510 39.25 8.99 4.14
CA GLN A 510 40.57 8.35 4.14
C GLN A 510 41.20 8.33 5.54
N GLN A 511 41.05 9.40 6.31
CA GLN A 511 41.51 9.45 7.70
C GLN A 511 40.78 8.42 8.57
N MET A 512 39.47 8.27 8.40
CA MET A 512 38.66 7.28 9.13
C MET A 512 39.10 5.85 8.82
N MET A 513 39.27 5.50 7.55
CA MET A 513 39.78 4.18 7.13
C MET A 513 41.14 3.86 7.77
N GLY A 514 42.03 4.86 7.86
CA GLY A 514 43.32 4.71 8.54
C GLY A 514 43.18 4.46 10.06
N LEU A 515 42.28 5.17 10.72
CA LEU A 515 42.01 5.01 12.16
C LEU A 515 41.34 3.67 12.49
N GLN A 516 40.44 3.19 11.63
CA GLN A 516 39.83 1.86 11.72
C GLN A 516 40.89 0.76 11.64
N GLN A 517 41.78 0.83 10.63
CA GLN A 517 42.86 -0.14 10.48
C GLN A 517 43.80 -0.14 11.69
N GLN A 518 44.13 1.04 12.22
CA GLN A 518 44.94 1.16 13.44
C GLN A 518 44.26 0.50 14.64
N LEU A 519 42.96 0.70 14.81
CA LEU A 519 42.21 0.13 15.93
C LEU A 519 42.11 -1.41 15.84
N LEU A 520 41.97 -1.95 14.63
CA LEU A 520 42.00 -3.40 14.36
C LEU A 520 43.39 -4.01 14.71
N GLU A 521 44.49 -3.33 14.37
CA GLU A 521 45.83 -3.76 14.77
C GLU A 521 46.02 -3.74 16.28
N GLU A 522 45.50 -2.69 16.94
CA GLU A 522 45.54 -2.54 18.38
C GLU A 522 44.74 -3.63 19.11
N GLN A 523 43.60 -4.05 18.55
CA GLN A 523 42.78 -5.16 19.03
C GLN A 523 43.50 -6.51 18.87
N LYS A 524 44.14 -6.76 17.73
CA LYS A 524 44.95 -7.98 17.51
C LYS A 524 46.09 -8.08 18.52
N LYS A 525 46.73 -6.94 18.83
CA LYS A 525 47.78 -6.87 19.83
C LYS A 525 47.24 -7.13 21.24
N LEU A 526 46.07 -6.61 21.59
CA LEU A 526 45.38 -6.90 22.84
C LEU A 526 45.07 -8.41 22.97
N ALA A 527 44.57 -9.05 21.92
CA ALA A 527 44.31 -10.48 21.90
C ALA A 527 45.58 -11.33 22.10
N GLY A 528 46.71 -10.90 21.53
CA GLY A 528 48.02 -11.52 21.75
C GLY A 528 48.49 -11.40 23.21
N LEU A 529 48.43 -10.19 23.79
CA LEU A 529 48.79 -9.96 25.19
C LEU A 529 47.93 -10.79 26.15
N LEU A 530 46.65 -10.97 25.83
CA LEU A 530 45.74 -11.81 26.61
C LEU A 530 46.06 -13.31 26.52
N ALA A 531 46.59 -13.77 25.38
CA ALA A 531 47.01 -15.16 25.22
C ALA A 531 48.30 -15.50 25.98
N ASP A 532 49.18 -14.50 26.16
CA ASP A 532 50.49 -14.61 26.80
C ASP A 532 50.44 -14.53 28.35
N LEU A 533 49.28 -14.25 28.94
CA LEU A 533 49.09 -14.25 30.40
C LEU A 533 49.33 -15.66 31.01
N PRO A 534 49.86 -15.76 32.25
CA PRO A 534 50.11 -17.05 32.92
C PRO A 534 48.83 -17.88 33.12
N ASP A 535 48.94 -19.21 33.06
CA ASP A 535 47.79 -20.14 33.14
C ASP A 535 47.02 -20.06 34.47
N ASP A 536 47.70 -19.65 35.54
CA ASP A 536 47.17 -19.39 36.87
C ASP A 536 46.25 -18.15 36.93
N VAL A 537 46.31 -17.27 35.92
CA VAL A 537 45.38 -16.15 35.67
C VAL A 537 44.22 -16.59 34.77
N LYS A 538 44.48 -17.56 33.87
CA LYS A 538 43.45 -18.16 32.99
C LYS A 538 42.42 -18.95 33.79
N ASP A 539 42.84 -19.65 34.85
CA ASP A 539 41.94 -20.42 35.71
C ASP A 539 41.14 -19.56 36.72
N ALA A 540 41.63 -18.35 37.06
CA ALA A 540 41.06 -17.53 38.15
C ALA A 540 39.79 -16.74 37.77
N ALA A 541 39.44 -16.59 36.49
CA ALA A 541 38.29 -15.77 36.09
C ALA A 541 37.64 -16.16 34.77
N ASP A 542 37.09 -17.37 34.70
CA ASP A 542 36.29 -17.91 33.58
C ASP A 542 35.10 -16.99 33.17
N ILE A 543 34.60 -16.17 34.10
CA ILE A 543 33.54 -15.18 33.87
C ILE A 543 34.09 -13.91 33.22
N VAL A 544 35.26 -13.44 33.66
CA VAL A 544 35.89 -12.23 33.12
C VAL A 544 36.44 -12.51 31.73
N GLN A 545 37.02 -13.69 31.49
CA GLN A 545 37.47 -14.11 30.16
C GLN A 545 36.32 -14.19 29.15
N ARG A 546 35.15 -14.75 29.54
CA ARG A 546 33.96 -14.81 28.67
C ARG A 546 33.39 -13.42 28.38
N ARG A 547 33.38 -12.53 29.38
CA ARG A 547 32.94 -11.14 29.22
C ARG A 547 33.88 -10.39 28.29
N LEU A 548 35.18 -10.51 28.52
CA LEU A 548 36.23 -9.86 27.74
C LEU A 548 36.24 -10.32 26.28
N LYS A 549 36.15 -11.64 26.04
CA LYS A 549 36.06 -12.19 24.70
C LYS A 549 34.83 -11.68 23.96
N ARG A 550 33.67 -11.61 24.64
CA ARG A 550 32.43 -11.07 24.07
C ARG A 550 32.55 -9.59 23.74
N THR A 551 33.09 -8.78 24.63
CA THR A 551 33.27 -7.34 24.40
C THR A 551 34.27 -7.06 23.28
N ILE A 552 35.35 -7.85 23.17
CA ILE A 552 36.29 -7.76 22.03
C ILE A 552 35.60 -8.13 20.72
N THR A 553 34.77 -9.18 20.69
CA THR A 553 34.01 -9.56 19.49
C THR A 553 33.01 -8.46 19.10
N ASN A 554 32.20 -7.98 20.04
CA ASN A 554 31.24 -6.90 19.78
C ASN A 554 31.92 -5.60 19.28
N ALA A 555 33.11 -5.29 19.81
CA ALA A 555 33.91 -4.16 19.33
C ALA A 555 34.47 -4.39 17.92
N GLN A 556 34.74 -5.63 17.54
CA GLN A 556 35.16 -5.97 16.18
C GLN A 556 33.99 -5.82 15.21
N ASP A 557 32.82 -6.35 15.58
CA ASP A 557 31.61 -6.27 14.77
C ASP A 557 31.23 -4.81 14.52
N ALA A 558 31.22 -3.98 15.57
CA ALA A 558 30.99 -2.54 15.43
C ALA A 558 32.06 -1.83 14.56
N LEU A 559 33.31 -2.30 14.55
CA LEU A 559 34.35 -1.73 13.69
C LEU A 559 34.18 -2.09 12.22
N ASP A 560 33.77 -3.33 11.97
CA ASP A 560 33.49 -3.83 10.62
C ASP A 560 32.26 -3.10 10.05
N ASP A 561 31.22 -2.88 10.85
CA ASP A 561 30.03 -2.10 10.46
C ASP A 561 30.37 -0.64 10.11
N ILE A 562 31.22 0.02 10.91
CA ILE A 562 31.70 1.38 10.62
C ILE A 562 32.55 1.38 9.33
N ALA A 563 33.38 0.37 9.10
CA ALA A 563 34.22 0.28 7.90
C ALA A 563 33.39 0.13 6.63
N ASP A 564 32.42 -0.80 6.63
CA ASP A 564 31.48 -1.01 5.52
C ASP A 564 30.69 0.27 5.20
N THR A 565 30.21 0.92 6.26
CA THR A 565 29.48 2.20 6.13
C THR A 565 30.38 3.28 5.50
N THR A 566 31.64 3.39 5.96
CA THR A 566 32.62 4.36 5.44
C THR A 566 32.96 4.13 3.96
N GLU A 567 33.00 2.87 3.51
CA GLU A 567 33.22 2.51 2.11
C GLU A 567 32.01 2.88 1.23
N ASN A 568 30.79 2.59 1.68
CA ASN A 568 29.55 2.98 0.97
C ASN A 568 29.43 4.50 0.78
N ILE A 569 29.82 5.27 1.79
CA ILE A 569 29.87 6.73 1.71
C ILE A 569 30.93 7.18 0.69
N ALA A 570 32.12 6.55 0.71
CA ALA A 570 33.20 6.89 -0.21
C ALA A 570 32.86 6.58 -1.68
N ASP A 571 32.12 5.50 -1.94
CA ASP A 571 31.68 5.14 -3.28
C ASP A 571 30.59 6.10 -3.79
N SER A 572 29.61 6.42 -2.95
CA SER A 572 28.58 7.43 -3.26
C SER A 572 29.19 8.81 -3.54
N MET A 573 30.26 9.18 -2.81
CA MET A 573 31.03 10.41 -3.05
C MET A 573 31.81 10.38 -4.36
N ARG A 574 32.28 9.20 -4.79
CA ARG A 574 32.98 9.02 -6.07
C ARG A 574 32.02 9.17 -7.24
N ASP A 575 30.84 8.55 -7.16
CA ASP A 575 29.79 8.67 -8.16
C ASP A 575 29.37 10.13 -8.34
N MET A 576 29.20 10.87 -7.23
CA MET A 576 28.94 12.30 -7.26
C MET A 576 30.07 13.11 -7.92
N SER A 577 31.33 12.77 -7.62
CA SER A 577 32.49 13.44 -8.23
C SER A 577 32.59 13.19 -9.74
N ASP A 578 32.24 12.00 -10.20
CA ASP A 578 32.25 11.63 -11.63
C ASP A 578 31.15 12.39 -12.39
N ILE A 579 29.94 12.47 -11.81
CA ILE A 579 28.83 13.28 -12.34
C ILE A 579 29.25 14.76 -12.48
N ILE A 580 29.81 15.35 -11.43
CA ILE A 580 30.28 16.75 -11.42
C ILE A 580 31.39 16.97 -12.46
N SER A 581 32.28 15.99 -12.64
CA SER A 581 33.36 16.05 -13.62
C SER A 581 32.86 15.96 -15.06
N ASP A 582 31.86 15.12 -15.33
CA ASP A 582 31.25 14.97 -16.65
C ASP A 582 30.48 16.24 -17.05
N LEU A 583 29.77 16.86 -16.10
CA LEU A 583 29.08 18.15 -16.28
C LEU A 583 30.05 19.32 -16.51
N ALA A 584 31.23 19.31 -15.89
CA ALA A 584 32.25 20.36 -16.08
C ALA A 584 32.99 20.30 -17.43
N ASN A 585 32.83 19.20 -18.18
CA ASN A 585 33.46 18.98 -19.48
C ASN A 585 32.55 19.29 -20.68
N GLU A 586 31.25 19.53 -20.45
CA GLU A 586 30.35 20.17 -21.42
C GLU A 586 30.48 21.70 -21.29
N ASP A 587 30.38 22.44 -22.40
CA ASP A 587 30.55 23.92 -22.43
C ASP A 587 29.71 24.56 -21.29
N PRO A 588 30.27 25.47 -20.48
CA PRO A 588 29.65 25.87 -19.21
C PRO A 588 28.24 26.42 -19.46
N ALA A 589 27.24 25.73 -18.92
CA ALA A 589 25.86 26.18 -18.90
C ALA A 589 25.79 27.58 -18.25
N THR A 590 25.56 28.59 -19.08
CA THR A 590 25.29 29.94 -18.58
C THR A 590 23.80 30.05 -18.34
N PHE A 591 23.38 30.02 -17.07
CA PHE A 591 22.05 30.46 -16.64
C PHE A 591 21.63 31.70 -17.42
N VAL A 592 20.52 31.61 -18.14
CA VAL A 592 19.99 32.73 -18.93
C VAL A 592 19.48 33.76 -17.94
N LYS A 593 20.13 34.93 -17.84
CA LYS A 593 19.65 36.05 -17.02
C LYS A 593 18.55 36.83 -17.75
N LEU A 594 17.53 37.28 -17.04
CA LEU A 594 16.60 38.31 -17.54
C LEU A 594 17.40 39.56 -17.95
N GLY A 595 17.38 39.89 -19.25
CA GLY A 595 18.22 40.93 -19.86
C GLY A 595 17.59 42.33 -19.89
N ASP A 596 18.28 43.27 -20.55
CA ASP A 596 17.86 44.67 -20.73
C ASP A 596 16.45 44.80 -21.35
N ASP A 597 16.05 43.83 -22.20
CA ASP A 597 14.76 43.79 -22.88
C ASP A 597 13.56 43.61 -21.92
N PHE A 598 13.77 42.94 -20.77
CA PHE A 598 12.75 42.78 -19.74
C PHE A 598 12.51 44.09 -18.96
N GLN A 599 13.60 44.80 -18.64
CA GLN A 599 13.50 46.11 -17.98
C GLN A 599 12.81 47.13 -18.90
N GLU A 600 13.15 47.15 -20.19
CA GLU A 600 12.50 48.04 -21.17
C GLU A 600 10.99 47.79 -21.28
N SER A 601 10.57 46.52 -21.29
CA SER A 601 9.15 46.13 -21.41
C SER A 601 8.36 46.43 -20.13
N SER A 602 9.00 46.28 -18.96
CA SER A 602 8.42 46.61 -17.65
C SER A 602 8.26 48.13 -17.46
N ASP A 603 9.29 48.92 -17.78
CA ASP A 603 9.22 50.40 -17.72
C ASP A 603 8.12 50.94 -18.65
N ALA A 604 7.99 50.39 -19.86
CA ALA A 604 6.95 50.77 -20.81
C ALA A 604 5.52 50.44 -20.33
N LEU A 605 5.35 49.35 -19.57
CA LEU A 605 4.08 49.01 -18.92
C LEU A 605 3.73 50.04 -17.84
N PHE A 606 4.70 50.43 -17.01
CA PHE A 606 4.50 51.44 -15.97
C PHE A 606 4.18 52.83 -16.52
N ASP A 607 4.86 53.24 -17.59
CA ASP A 607 4.59 54.52 -18.25
C ASP A 607 3.13 54.55 -18.77
N SER A 608 2.67 53.46 -19.39
CA SER A 608 1.30 53.36 -19.88
C SER A 608 0.25 53.42 -18.75
N MET A 609 0.56 52.86 -17.58
CA MET A 609 -0.30 52.98 -16.38
C MET A 609 -0.34 54.40 -15.81
N GLY A 610 0.79 55.11 -15.86
CA GLY A 610 0.88 56.52 -15.50
C GLY A 610 -0.02 57.39 -16.40
N ASP A 611 -0.01 57.14 -17.70
CA ASP A 611 -0.82 57.85 -18.68
C ASP A 611 -2.33 57.62 -18.44
N ILE A 612 -2.77 56.38 -18.18
CA ILE A 612 -4.18 56.07 -17.84
C ILE A 612 -4.63 56.82 -16.58
N SER A 613 -3.77 56.90 -15.56
CA SER A 613 -4.05 57.65 -14.33
C SER A 613 -4.21 59.15 -14.60
N ASP A 614 -3.37 59.72 -15.46
CA ASP A 614 -3.44 61.13 -15.84
C ASP A 614 -4.69 61.45 -16.65
N ASP A 615 -5.10 60.56 -17.57
CA ASP A 615 -6.36 60.69 -18.30
C ASP A 615 -7.58 60.58 -17.38
N LEU A 616 -7.58 59.65 -16.43
CA LEU A 616 -8.65 59.50 -15.44
C LEU A 616 -8.79 60.76 -14.56
N LYS A 617 -7.66 61.40 -14.23
CA LYS A 617 -7.62 62.66 -13.50
C LYS A 617 -8.15 63.83 -14.35
N GLY A 618 -7.73 63.93 -15.61
CA GLY A 618 -8.22 64.93 -16.57
C GLY A 618 -9.71 64.82 -16.82
N LEU A 619 -10.21 63.59 -16.96
CA LEU A 619 -11.63 63.25 -17.07
C LEU A 619 -12.42 63.73 -15.84
N ARG A 620 -11.91 63.45 -14.64
CA ARG A 620 -12.54 63.86 -13.37
C ARG A 620 -12.59 65.38 -13.19
N GLU A 621 -11.56 66.10 -13.64
CA GLU A 621 -11.51 67.56 -13.58
C GLU A 621 -12.47 68.22 -14.58
N SER A 622 -12.53 67.70 -15.80
CA SER A 622 -13.43 68.16 -16.87
C SER A 622 -14.91 67.98 -16.51
N LEU A 623 -15.21 67.03 -15.62
CA LEU A 623 -16.58 66.67 -15.24
C LEU A 623 -17.09 67.29 -13.95
N LYS A 624 -16.38 68.27 -13.37
CA LYS A 624 -16.81 69.04 -12.19
C LYS A 624 -18.16 69.77 -12.32
N SER A 625 -18.81 69.75 -13.49
CA SER A 625 -20.16 70.31 -13.72
C SER A 625 -21.17 69.37 -14.41
N GLY A 626 -20.88 68.06 -14.51
CA GLY A 626 -21.64 67.07 -15.29
C GLY A 626 -22.87 66.40 -14.61
N ARG A 627 -23.69 65.74 -15.43
CA ARG A 627 -24.98 65.07 -15.11
C ARG A 627 -24.81 63.80 -14.25
N GLN A 628 -25.76 63.50 -13.36
CA GLN A 628 -25.68 62.41 -12.34
C GLN A 628 -25.40 60.99 -12.87
N THR A 629 -25.82 60.63 -14.09
CA THR A 629 -25.64 59.28 -14.66
C THR A 629 -24.17 59.00 -14.99
N LEU A 630 -23.45 59.99 -15.52
CA LEU A 630 -22.03 59.89 -15.90
C LEU A 630 -21.10 59.73 -14.68
N THR A 631 -21.56 60.13 -13.50
CA THR A 631 -20.81 59.97 -12.25
C THR A 631 -20.76 58.50 -11.79
N ALA A 632 -21.71 57.66 -12.22
CA ALA A 632 -21.72 56.24 -11.86
C ALA A 632 -20.73 55.44 -12.72
N ASP A 633 -20.76 55.62 -14.05
CA ASP A 633 -19.88 54.89 -14.97
C ASP A 633 -18.41 55.22 -14.74
N ILE A 634 -18.09 56.49 -14.43
CA ILE A 634 -16.72 56.92 -14.11
C ILE A 634 -16.25 56.43 -12.75
N ARG A 635 -17.16 56.26 -11.78
CA ARG A 635 -16.79 55.55 -10.54
C ARG A 635 -16.44 54.11 -10.85
N SER A 636 -17.21 53.43 -11.71
CA SER A 636 -16.90 52.07 -12.13
C SER A 636 -15.54 51.96 -12.83
N ILE A 637 -15.22 52.89 -13.73
CA ILE A 637 -13.91 52.97 -14.40
C ILE A 637 -12.79 53.24 -13.38
N SER A 638 -13.01 54.15 -12.44
CA SER A 638 -12.05 54.47 -11.38
C SER A 638 -11.84 53.31 -10.40
N ASP A 639 -12.89 52.56 -10.07
CA ASP A 639 -12.83 51.39 -9.20
C ASP A 639 -12.07 50.25 -9.90
N GLN A 640 -12.31 50.07 -11.21
CA GLN A 640 -11.60 49.10 -12.04
C GLN A 640 -10.12 49.46 -12.19
N PHE A 641 -9.78 50.73 -12.40
CA PHE A 641 -8.38 51.18 -12.41
C PHE A 641 -7.69 51.01 -11.05
N GLN A 642 -8.39 51.28 -9.95
CA GLN A 642 -7.85 51.03 -8.61
C GLN A 642 -7.60 49.55 -8.36
N LYS A 643 -8.46 48.66 -8.88
CA LYS A 643 -8.26 47.21 -8.82
C LYS A 643 -6.99 46.79 -9.57
N ILE A 644 -6.76 47.32 -10.76
CA ILE A 644 -5.53 47.10 -11.55
C ILE A 644 -4.30 47.59 -10.80
N MET A 645 -4.35 48.80 -10.22
CA MET A 645 -3.24 49.37 -9.45
C MET A 645 -2.96 48.58 -8.16
N ASN A 646 -3.98 48.07 -7.48
CA ASN A 646 -3.79 47.21 -6.31
C ASN A 646 -3.11 45.90 -6.72
N LEU A 647 -3.56 45.23 -7.79
CA LEU A 647 -2.92 44.01 -8.28
C LEU A 647 -1.44 44.24 -8.64
N LEU A 648 -1.10 45.41 -9.22
CA LEU A 648 0.27 45.80 -9.52
C LEU A 648 1.09 46.17 -8.28
N PHE A 649 0.51 46.86 -7.30
CA PHE A 649 1.20 47.19 -6.05
C PHE A 649 1.41 45.98 -5.17
N ASP A 650 0.44 45.06 -5.11
CA ASP A 650 0.54 43.78 -4.39
C ASP A 650 1.68 42.95 -5.00
N GLU A 651 1.84 42.96 -6.32
CA GLU A 651 2.98 42.33 -7.01
C GLU A 651 4.32 43.01 -6.69
N ILE A 652 4.37 44.35 -6.65
CA ILE A 652 5.58 45.11 -6.31
C ILE A 652 5.97 44.92 -4.85
N ASP A 653 5.00 44.89 -3.94
CA ASP A 653 5.23 44.66 -2.52
C ASP A 653 5.64 43.19 -2.30
N ASP A 654 5.08 42.21 -3.01
CA ASP A 654 5.57 40.82 -2.99
C ASP A 654 7.01 40.70 -3.54
N LEU A 655 7.35 41.46 -4.59
CA LEU A 655 8.72 41.55 -5.14
C LEU A 655 9.71 42.32 -4.23
N ARG A 656 9.21 43.23 -3.37
CA ARG A 656 10.04 44.08 -2.49
C ARG A 656 10.19 43.52 -1.08
N ASP A 657 9.16 42.84 -0.57
CA ASP A 657 9.09 42.28 0.78
C ASP A 657 9.46 40.78 0.83
N GLY A 658 9.62 40.11 -0.32
CA GLY A 658 10.10 38.72 -0.43
C GLY A 658 11.55 38.46 0.03
N ALA A 659 12.21 39.44 0.65
CA ALA A 659 13.54 39.29 1.23
C ALA A 659 13.54 38.86 2.71
N ASP A 660 12.37 38.79 3.36
CA ASP A 660 12.22 38.58 4.82
C ASP A 660 11.02 37.66 5.21
N LYS A 661 10.45 36.86 4.29
CA LYS A 661 9.33 35.93 4.59
C LYS A 661 9.83 34.53 4.97
N ASP A 662 9.21 33.91 5.98
CA ASP A 662 9.43 32.51 6.40
C ASP A 662 8.87 31.52 5.36
N LEU A 663 9.31 30.25 5.40
CA LEU A 663 9.00 29.20 4.40
C LEU A 663 7.49 28.88 4.26
N ASP A 664 6.70 29.07 5.32
CA ASP A 664 5.23 28.89 5.30
C ASP A 664 4.51 29.84 4.33
N ASP A 665 5.16 30.94 3.93
CA ASP A 665 4.58 31.91 2.98
C ASP A 665 4.89 31.57 1.49
N ILE A 666 5.69 30.52 1.22
CA ILE A 666 6.12 30.12 -0.13
C ILE A 666 5.25 28.99 -0.70
N PHE A 667 4.72 28.10 0.15
CA PHE A 667 3.80 27.03 -0.26
C PHE A 667 2.38 27.32 0.23
N ILE A 668 1.48 27.66 -0.69
CA ILE A 668 0.08 27.94 -0.34
C ILE A 668 -0.78 26.73 -0.70
N ASP A 669 -1.34 26.08 0.33
CA ASP A 669 -2.40 25.10 0.15
C ASP A 669 -3.70 25.79 -0.27
N VAL A 670 -4.16 25.47 -1.49
CA VAL A 670 -5.42 25.96 -2.05
C VAL A 670 -6.42 24.81 -2.30
N SER A 671 -6.25 23.69 -1.58
CA SER A 671 -7.07 22.48 -1.75
C SER A 671 -8.55 22.69 -1.44
N ASP A 672 -8.90 23.62 -0.54
CA ASP A 672 -10.30 23.93 -0.23
C ASP A 672 -10.99 24.80 -1.31
N GLU A 673 -10.22 25.31 -2.29
CA GLU A 673 -10.74 26.13 -3.40
C GLU A 673 -11.16 25.28 -4.61
N GLU A 674 -12.32 25.60 -5.18
CA GLU A 674 -12.85 25.02 -6.42
C GLU A 674 -12.87 23.48 -6.47
N ILE A 675 -13.00 22.80 -5.32
CA ILE A 675 -12.89 21.33 -5.17
C ILE A 675 -13.58 20.53 -6.28
N ASN A 676 -14.80 20.90 -6.69
CA ASN A 676 -15.55 20.19 -7.73
C ASN A 676 -14.97 20.33 -9.15
N ARG A 677 -14.24 21.41 -9.45
CA ARG A 677 -13.63 21.67 -10.76
C ARG A 677 -12.21 21.12 -10.88
N THR A 678 -11.49 21.03 -9.76
CA THR A 678 -10.13 20.49 -9.69
C THR A 678 -10.09 19.03 -10.12
N LYS A 679 -9.05 18.66 -10.88
CA LYS A 679 -8.79 17.29 -11.33
C LYS A 679 -7.41 16.79 -10.94
N GLN A 680 -6.38 17.64 -11.00
CA GLN A 680 -5.02 17.30 -10.58
C GLN A 680 -4.93 17.19 -9.05
N GLY A 681 -4.10 16.26 -8.55
CA GLY A 681 -3.93 15.99 -7.12
C GLY A 681 -5.21 15.49 -6.44
N LYS A 682 -6.11 14.81 -7.18
CA LYS A 682 -7.44 14.48 -6.67
C LYS A 682 -7.76 13.00 -6.77
N ILE A 683 -8.25 12.45 -5.66
CA ILE A 683 -8.80 11.11 -5.54
C ILE A 683 -10.27 11.27 -5.20
N ALA A 684 -11.14 10.74 -6.06
CA ALA A 684 -12.57 10.97 -5.95
C ALA A 684 -13.41 9.72 -6.14
N SER A 685 -14.54 9.66 -5.45
CA SER A 685 -15.60 8.65 -5.64
C SER A 685 -15.10 7.20 -5.61
N SER A 686 -14.03 6.94 -4.86
CA SER A 686 -13.35 5.63 -4.81
C SER A 686 -13.70 4.88 -3.54
N HIS A 687 -13.72 3.55 -3.60
CA HIS A 687 -14.23 2.72 -2.52
C HIS A 687 -13.25 1.61 -2.13
N ASN A 688 -12.79 1.64 -0.88
CA ASN A 688 -12.05 0.51 -0.31
C ASN A 688 -12.96 -0.46 0.46
N TYR A 689 -12.95 -1.73 0.07
CA TYR A 689 -13.57 -2.85 0.80
C TYR A 689 -12.54 -3.75 1.49
N GLY A 690 -11.28 -3.69 1.06
CA GLY A 690 -10.19 -4.56 1.53
C GLY A 690 -9.60 -4.10 2.87
N GLU A 691 -9.11 -5.05 3.66
CA GLU A 691 -8.39 -4.74 4.90
C GLU A 691 -7.07 -4.03 4.61
N VAL A 692 -6.70 -3.07 5.47
CA VAL A 692 -5.46 -2.30 5.37
C VAL A 692 -4.63 -2.52 6.62
N GLU A 693 -3.43 -3.06 6.47
CA GLU A 693 -2.50 -3.30 7.57
C GLU A 693 -1.17 -2.59 7.33
N GLY A 694 -0.73 -1.77 8.30
CA GLY A 694 0.48 -0.98 8.19
C GLY A 694 1.22 -0.80 9.51
N ASP A 695 2.53 -0.52 9.47
CA ASP A 695 3.22 -0.11 10.70
C ASP A 695 2.88 1.34 11.07
N ARG A 696 2.82 2.26 10.11
CA ARG A 696 2.58 3.69 10.33
C ARG A 696 1.85 4.31 9.14
N ASN A 697 1.02 5.33 9.38
CA ASN A 697 0.29 6.06 8.35
C ASN A 697 -0.62 5.13 7.53
N ALA A 698 -1.48 4.39 8.23
CA ALA A 698 -2.42 3.46 7.61
C ALA A 698 -3.78 4.16 7.43
N GLY A 699 -4.29 4.15 6.20
CA GLY A 699 -5.56 4.80 5.86
C GLY A 699 -6.48 3.94 5.00
N GLY A 700 -7.79 4.00 5.22
CA GLY A 700 -8.74 3.25 4.41
C GLY A 700 -8.78 3.68 2.94
N ILE A 701 -8.47 4.95 2.63
CA ILE A 701 -8.35 5.46 1.26
C ILE A 701 -6.90 5.83 0.95
N ALA A 702 -6.30 6.72 1.74
CA ALA A 702 -4.94 7.21 1.54
C ALA A 702 -4.07 6.94 2.78
N GLY A 703 -2.87 6.38 2.62
CA GLY A 703 -1.94 6.26 3.74
C GLY A 703 -1.46 7.64 4.22
N ALA A 704 -0.97 8.44 3.27
CA ALA A 704 -0.56 9.81 3.50
C ALA A 704 -1.09 10.80 2.44
N MET A 705 -1.36 12.03 2.87
CA MET A 705 -1.52 13.23 2.05
C MET A 705 -0.41 14.21 2.41
N SER A 706 0.72 14.06 1.74
CA SER A 706 1.94 14.82 2.03
C SER A 706 2.79 14.91 0.77
N ILE A 707 3.59 15.97 0.69
CA ILE A 707 4.61 16.06 -0.35
C ILE A 707 5.69 15.04 -0.01
N ASP A 708 6.14 14.25 -0.98
CA ASP A 708 7.39 13.49 -0.82
C ASP A 708 8.55 14.47 -0.97
N LEU A 709 8.83 15.20 0.10
CA LEU A 709 9.95 16.12 0.18
C LEU A 709 11.23 15.29 0.31
N ALA A 710 11.80 14.89 -0.83
CA ALA A 710 13.22 14.51 -0.94
C ALA A 710 14.17 15.67 -0.53
N ILE A 711 13.61 16.82 -0.14
CA ILE A 711 14.21 17.93 0.56
C ILE A 711 13.20 18.35 1.62
N ASP A 712 13.37 17.95 2.88
CA ASP A 712 12.78 18.65 4.02
C ASP A 712 13.07 20.17 3.85
N PRO A 713 12.06 21.00 3.57
CA PRO A 713 12.24 22.42 3.37
C PRO A 713 12.34 23.15 4.72
N GLU A 714 12.20 22.47 5.87
CA GLU A 714 12.35 23.11 7.16
C GLU A 714 13.81 23.44 7.54
N ASP A 715 14.84 23.00 6.79
CA ASP A 715 16.21 23.28 7.25
C ASP A 715 17.22 23.91 6.29
N ASP A 716 17.19 23.78 4.95
CA ASP A 716 18.34 24.32 4.17
C ASP A 716 18.00 24.76 2.72
N ILE A 717 17.33 25.90 2.53
CA ILE A 717 17.36 26.64 1.25
C ILE A 717 17.75 28.11 1.48
N ALA A 718 18.99 28.46 1.12
CA ALA A 718 19.42 29.85 1.00
C ALA A 718 18.95 30.45 -0.35
N HIS A 719 18.25 31.58 -0.28
CA HIS A 719 17.53 32.19 -1.40
C HIS A 719 18.43 32.75 -2.53
N PRO A 720 18.18 32.43 -3.82
CA PRO A 720 18.65 33.25 -4.93
C PRO A 720 17.84 34.56 -5.00
N LYS A 721 18.54 35.70 -4.94
CA LYS A 721 17.96 37.05 -4.87
C LYS A 721 17.44 37.59 -6.22
N THR A 722 16.46 36.95 -6.84
CA THR A 722 15.68 37.57 -7.93
C THR A 722 14.34 36.83 -8.14
N LEU A 723 13.23 37.56 -7.93
CA LEU A 723 11.80 37.19 -8.10
C LEU A 723 11.18 36.34 -6.97
N SER A 724 10.03 36.78 -6.47
CA SER A 724 9.20 36.07 -5.50
C SER A 724 8.40 34.98 -6.23
N PHE A 725 8.71 33.72 -5.98
CA PHE A 725 7.94 32.58 -6.48
C PHE A 725 7.17 31.96 -5.31
N THR A 726 5.86 31.77 -5.47
CA THR A 726 5.04 31.01 -4.52
C THR A 726 4.55 29.76 -5.22
N TYR A 727 4.70 28.59 -4.60
CA TYR A 727 4.16 27.33 -5.09
C TYR A 727 2.77 27.14 -4.52
N ARG A 728 1.78 26.86 -5.37
CA ARG A 728 0.46 26.45 -4.92
C ARG A 728 0.37 24.94 -5.00
N MET A 729 -0.24 24.34 -3.98
CA MET A 729 -0.46 22.91 -3.94
C MET A 729 -1.94 22.56 -3.82
N LYS A 730 -2.32 21.42 -4.41
CA LYS A 730 -3.63 20.78 -4.17
C LYS A 730 -3.51 19.30 -3.96
N VAL A 731 -4.09 18.82 -2.86
CA VAL A 731 -4.40 17.40 -2.66
C VAL A 731 -5.80 17.26 -2.08
N ILE A 732 -6.66 16.50 -2.76
CA ILE A 732 -8.09 16.42 -2.44
C ILE A 732 -8.54 14.96 -2.42
N LEU A 733 -9.10 14.54 -1.28
CA LEU A 733 -9.94 13.35 -1.18
C LEU A 733 -11.40 13.78 -1.19
N GLN A 734 -12.18 13.28 -2.16
CA GLN A 734 -13.58 13.68 -2.31
C GLN A 734 -14.52 12.49 -2.52
N ASP A 735 -15.61 12.42 -1.78
CA ASP A 735 -16.68 11.42 -1.98
C ASP A 735 -16.15 9.96 -1.91
N CYS A 736 -15.07 9.71 -1.17
CA CYS A 736 -14.48 8.37 -1.02
C CYS A 736 -15.08 7.63 0.18
N ILE A 737 -15.17 6.31 0.07
CA ILE A 737 -15.82 5.46 1.07
C ILE A 737 -14.90 4.33 1.50
N ASN A 738 -14.72 4.15 2.80
CA ASN A 738 -14.03 3.01 3.36
C ASN A 738 -14.97 2.06 4.13
N ASP A 739 -14.87 0.78 3.80
CA ASP A 739 -15.52 -0.36 4.47
C ASP A 739 -14.53 -1.40 5.01
N GLY A 740 -13.27 -1.32 4.60
CA GLY A 740 -12.21 -2.21 5.04
C GLY A 740 -11.68 -1.85 6.41
N LYS A 741 -11.42 -2.85 7.26
CA LYS A 741 -10.78 -2.64 8.57
C LYS A 741 -9.38 -2.05 8.37
N ILE A 742 -8.99 -1.12 9.25
CA ILE A 742 -7.65 -0.55 9.26
C ILE A 742 -6.94 -0.93 10.55
N THR A 743 -5.78 -1.57 10.41
CA THR A 743 -4.94 -1.98 11.52
C THR A 743 -3.55 -1.34 11.40
N GLY A 744 -3.18 -0.53 12.38
CA GLY A 744 -1.87 0.07 12.51
C GLY A 744 -1.07 -0.54 13.67
N LYS A 745 0.24 -0.70 13.48
CA LYS A 745 1.13 -1.02 14.61
C LYS A 745 1.44 0.21 15.45
N LYS A 746 1.72 1.34 14.80
CA LYS A 746 2.18 2.61 15.37
C LYS A 746 1.22 3.74 15.01
N ASP A 747 1.75 4.96 14.94
CA ASP A 747 0.99 6.21 14.86
C ASP A 747 0.25 6.39 13.52
N CYS A 748 -0.78 7.24 13.57
CA CYS A 748 -1.54 7.75 12.43
C CYS A 748 -2.32 6.65 11.71
N VAL A 749 -3.42 6.21 12.34
CA VAL A 749 -4.37 5.27 11.75
C VAL A 749 -5.68 6.00 11.49
N GLY A 750 -6.12 6.03 10.23
CA GLY A 750 -7.32 6.75 9.82
C GLY A 750 -8.29 5.91 9.01
N GLY A 751 -9.58 6.07 9.25
CA GLY A 751 -10.60 5.41 8.43
C GLY A 751 -10.59 5.84 6.96
N VAL A 752 -10.11 7.04 6.64
CA VAL A 752 -9.96 7.56 5.28
C VAL A 752 -8.50 7.89 4.98
N VAL A 753 -7.85 8.70 5.83
CA VAL A 753 -6.44 9.09 5.66
C VAL A 753 -5.63 8.81 6.92
N GLY A 754 -4.48 8.14 6.81
CA GLY A 754 -3.60 7.93 7.97
C GLY A 754 -3.02 9.24 8.48
N TYR A 755 -2.21 9.90 7.65
CA TYR A 755 -1.54 11.16 7.93
C TYR A 755 -1.81 12.21 6.85
N ALA A 756 -2.38 13.36 7.22
CA ALA A 756 -2.64 14.47 6.31
C ALA A 756 -1.91 15.73 6.78
N GLU A 757 -0.74 15.99 6.20
CA GLU A 757 0.04 17.21 6.40
C GLU A 757 -0.65 18.41 5.72
N SER A 758 -1.22 18.18 4.54
CA SER A 758 -1.92 19.21 3.78
C SER A 758 -3.15 18.64 3.07
N GLY A 759 -3.97 19.53 2.52
CA GLY A 759 -5.06 19.16 1.64
C GLY A 759 -6.45 19.21 2.23
N THR A 760 -7.41 18.66 1.49
CA THR A 760 -8.81 18.64 1.90
C THR A 760 -9.44 17.25 1.77
N VAL A 761 -10.03 16.79 2.88
CA VAL A 761 -10.88 15.60 2.94
C VAL A 761 -12.34 16.05 2.97
N TYR A 762 -13.08 15.79 1.88
CA TYR A 762 -14.42 16.33 1.67
C TYR A 762 -15.45 15.26 1.32
N ARG A 763 -16.50 15.16 2.14
CA ARG A 763 -17.59 14.18 1.96
C ARG A 763 -17.08 12.74 1.89
N CYS A 764 -16.02 12.45 2.64
CA CYS A 764 -15.54 11.08 2.77
C CYS A 764 -16.28 10.37 3.91
N GLU A 765 -16.43 9.07 3.75
CA GLU A 765 -17.21 8.23 4.67
C GLU A 765 -16.35 7.04 5.11
N ASN A 766 -16.34 6.77 6.41
CA ASN A 766 -15.77 5.54 6.97
C ASN A 766 -16.84 4.76 7.74
N TYR A 767 -16.90 3.46 7.45
CA TYR A 767 -17.82 2.50 8.05
C TYR A 767 -17.11 1.34 8.74
N ALA A 768 -15.78 1.39 8.82
CA ALA A 768 -14.95 0.33 9.36
C ALA A 768 -14.27 0.73 10.68
N GLU A 769 -13.76 -0.29 11.36
CA GLU A 769 -12.91 -0.14 12.54
C GLU A 769 -11.54 0.43 12.16
N ALA A 770 -11.02 1.33 12.98
CA ALA A 770 -9.64 1.81 12.88
C ALA A 770 -8.93 1.58 14.23
N GLU A 771 -7.89 0.75 14.20
CA GLU A 771 -7.22 0.28 15.41
C GLU A 771 -5.71 0.49 15.30
N SER A 772 -5.10 1.05 16.36
CA SER A 772 -3.64 1.02 16.55
C SER A 772 -3.28 0.17 17.77
N THR A 773 -2.35 -0.78 17.60
CA THR A 773 -1.96 -1.69 18.69
C THR A 773 -1.00 -1.07 19.70
N THR A 774 -0.11 -0.17 19.27
CA THR A 774 0.88 0.49 20.15
C THR A 774 1.06 1.98 19.88
N GLY A 775 0.38 2.54 18.87
CA GLY A 775 0.56 3.91 18.44
C GLY A 775 -0.54 4.87 18.87
N ASN A 776 -0.32 6.13 18.52
CA ASN A 776 -1.19 7.26 18.81
C ASN A 776 -1.88 7.76 17.53
N TYR A 777 -2.76 8.75 17.67
CA TYR A 777 -3.42 9.43 16.55
C TYR A 777 -4.29 8.46 15.72
N VAL A 778 -5.41 8.05 16.31
CA VAL A 778 -6.39 7.17 15.66
C VAL A 778 -7.68 7.94 15.40
N GLY A 779 -8.15 7.91 14.16
CA GLY A 779 -9.31 8.68 13.73
C GLY A 779 -10.24 7.92 12.79
N GLY A 780 -11.55 8.16 12.92
CA GLY A 780 -12.51 7.56 11.98
C GLY A 780 -12.46 8.15 10.57
N ILE A 781 -11.94 9.36 10.37
CA ILE A 781 -11.61 9.93 9.05
C ILE A 781 -10.10 10.06 8.91
N ALA A 782 -9.42 10.76 9.83
CA ALA A 782 -7.99 11.01 9.76
C ALA A 782 -7.24 10.63 11.03
N GLY A 783 -6.13 9.90 10.95
CA GLY A 783 -5.30 9.69 12.16
C GLY A 783 -4.79 11.04 12.70
N PHE A 784 -4.07 11.76 11.85
CA PHE A 784 -3.61 13.13 12.09
C PHE A 784 -3.92 14.00 10.87
N SER A 785 -4.35 15.24 11.08
CA SER A 785 -4.65 16.20 10.01
C SER A 785 -4.31 17.65 10.38
N GLU A 786 -3.37 18.25 9.66
CA GLU A 786 -3.16 19.70 9.55
C GLU A 786 -4.03 20.30 8.43
N GLY A 787 -4.40 19.47 7.44
CA GLY A 787 -5.37 19.84 6.40
C GLY A 787 -6.82 20.02 6.89
N THR A 788 -7.71 20.33 5.96
CA THR A 788 -9.14 20.55 6.22
C THR A 788 -9.95 19.25 6.09
N ILE A 789 -10.72 18.89 7.13
CA ILE A 789 -11.73 17.82 7.08
C ILE A 789 -13.11 18.46 7.13
N ARG A 790 -13.94 18.20 6.12
CA ARG A 790 -15.28 18.80 6.07
C ARG A 790 -16.35 17.90 5.50
N SER A 791 -17.56 18.05 6.05
CA SER A 791 -18.76 17.31 5.63
C SER A 791 -18.53 15.79 5.57
N SER A 792 -17.73 15.24 6.48
CA SER A 792 -17.32 13.83 6.47
C SER A 792 -18.01 13.03 7.58
N TYR A 793 -18.10 11.72 7.41
CA TYR A 793 -18.97 10.86 8.21
C TYR A 793 -18.22 9.61 8.68
N ALA A 794 -18.17 9.37 9.99
CA ALA A 794 -17.49 8.20 10.56
C ALA A 794 -18.40 7.38 11.48
N LYS A 795 -18.57 6.10 11.13
CA LYS A 795 -19.32 5.11 11.91
C LYS A 795 -18.45 3.86 12.12
N GLY A 796 -18.22 3.47 13.37
CA GLY A 796 -17.36 2.33 13.69
C GLY A 796 -16.74 2.43 15.08
N SER A 797 -15.75 1.58 15.37
CA SER A 797 -14.93 1.64 16.58
C SER A 797 -13.54 2.20 16.26
N MET A 798 -13.06 3.08 17.14
CA MET A 798 -11.72 3.68 17.05
C MET A 798 -10.97 3.35 18.34
N SER A 799 -9.82 2.69 18.22
CA SER A 799 -9.02 2.26 19.37
C SER A 799 -7.53 2.52 19.18
N GLY A 800 -6.86 3.03 20.21
CA GLY A 800 -5.42 3.30 20.16
C GLY A 800 -4.85 3.79 21.50
N GLY A 801 -3.61 4.28 21.50
CA GLY A 801 -2.95 4.84 22.68
C GLY A 801 -3.49 6.22 23.04
N GLN A 802 -2.80 7.28 22.59
CA GLN A 802 -3.21 8.67 22.83
C GLN A 802 -3.80 9.31 21.57
N TYR A 803 -4.64 10.33 21.74
CA TYR A 803 -5.28 11.07 20.64
C TYR A 803 -6.16 10.17 19.78
N VAL A 804 -7.27 9.70 20.37
CA VAL A 804 -8.25 8.86 19.66
C VAL A 804 -9.54 9.65 19.49
N GLY A 805 -10.04 9.75 18.25
CA GLY A 805 -11.31 10.40 17.99
C GLY A 805 -12.11 9.85 16.81
N GLY A 806 -13.39 10.19 16.76
CA GLY A 806 -14.29 9.65 15.74
C GLY A 806 -14.14 10.31 14.36
N ILE A 807 -13.75 11.59 14.26
CA ILE A 807 -13.33 12.20 12.99
C ILE A 807 -11.82 12.15 12.86
N ALA A 808 -11.08 12.67 13.84
CA ALA A 808 -9.63 12.57 13.81
C ALA A 808 -8.99 12.34 15.17
N GLY A 809 -7.81 11.71 15.17
CA GLY A 809 -7.01 11.60 16.40
C GLY A 809 -6.56 12.98 16.85
N LYS A 810 -5.85 13.70 15.98
CA LYS A 810 -5.60 15.14 16.12
C LYS A 810 -5.96 15.86 14.81
N GLY A 811 -6.67 16.99 14.91
CA GLY A 811 -7.09 17.76 13.74
C GLY A 811 -7.04 19.27 13.98
N GLU A 812 -6.74 20.03 12.92
CA GLU A 812 -6.79 21.50 12.95
C GLU A 812 -8.14 22.03 12.46
N ASN A 813 -8.46 21.86 11.18
CA ASN A 813 -9.62 22.47 10.53
C ASN A 813 -10.73 21.44 10.28
N VAL A 814 -11.71 21.34 11.18
CA VAL A 814 -12.75 20.30 11.11
C VAL A 814 -14.15 20.91 11.13
N TYR A 815 -14.93 20.64 10.07
CA TYR A 815 -16.23 21.29 9.86
C TYR A 815 -17.35 20.35 9.44
N ASP A 816 -18.57 20.67 9.87
CA ASP A 816 -19.81 20.13 9.32
C ASP A 816 -19.85 18.58 9.25
N SER A 817 -19.09 17.91 10.12
CA SER A 817 -18.85 16.46 10.09
C SER A 817 -19.65 15.74 11.17
N CYS A 818 -19.98 14.47 10.93
CA CYS A 818 -20.86 13.70 11.81
C CYS A 818 -20.23 12.37 12.26
N VAL A 819 -20.43 12.01 13.52
CA VAL A 819 -19.88 10.78 14.11
C VAL A 819 -20.94 9.93 14.80
N ILE A 820 -20.91 8.62 14.55
CA ILE A 820 -21.56 7.58 15.37
C ILE A 820 -20.51 6.49 15.63
N ALA A 821 -19.63 6.73 16.61
CA ALA A 821 -18.49 5.87 16.87
C ALA A 821 -18.23 5.68 18.36
N THR A 822 -17.72 4.50 18.70
CA THR A 822 -17.14 4.23 20.02
C THR A 822 -15.65 4.54 19.96
N VAL A 823 -15.14 5.21 20.99
CA VAL A 823 -13.75 5.66 21.08
C VAL A 823 -13.14 5.06 22.34
N ASP A 824 -12.05 4.33 22.19
CA ASP A 824 -11.31 3.70 23.28
C ASP A 824 -9.81 4.04 23.21
N GLY A 825 -9.18 4.27 24.36
CA GLY A 825 -7.76 4.54 24.43
C GLY A 825 -7.30 5.02 25.80
N ASP A 826 -6.03 5.38 25.90
CA ASP A 826 -5.37 5.68 27.17
C ASP A 826 -5.60 7.13 27.61
N GLU A 827 -5.36 8.10 26.72
CA GLU A 827 -5.43 9.54 27.02
C GLU A 827 -5.86 10.35 25.79
N LYS A 828 -6.38 11.58 25.99
CA LYS A 828 -6.82 12.48 24.91
C LYS A 828 -7.87 11.85 23.99
N LEU A 829 -9.04 11.58 24.56
CA LEU A 829 -10.15 10.92 23.88
C LEU A 829 -11.28 11.91 23.60
N GLY A 830 -11.83 11.89 22.40
CA GLY A 830 -13.04 12.66 22.12
C GLY A 830 -13.83 12.09 20.96
N VAL A 831 -15.16 12.17 21.04
CA VAL A 831 -16.02 11.57 20.02
C VAL A 831 -15.79 12.18 18.64
N VAL A 832 -15.44 13.46 18.56
CA VAL A 832 -15.09 14.12 17.29
C VAL A 832 -13.57 14.13 17.11
N LEU A 833 -12.83 14.65 18.10
CA LEU A 833 -11.37 14.72 18.05
C LEU A 833 -10.73 14.22 19.35
N GLY A 834 -9.64 13.46 19.24
CA GLY A 834 -8.80 13.18 20.41
C GLY A 834 -8.13 14.46 20.95
N GLY A 835 -7.68 15.33 20.05
CA GLY A 835 -7.18 16.68 20.35
C GLY A 835 -7.33 17.64 19.17
N ALA A 836 -7.30 18.93 19.46
CA ALA A 836 -7.32 19.99 18.46
C ALA A 836 -6.17 20.97 18.71
N GLU A 837 -5.57 21.48 17.64
CA GLU A 837 -4.54 22.54 17.67
C GLU A 837 -5.13 23.83 18.26
N ASP A 838 -6.23 24.27 17.65
CA ASP A 838 -7.10 25.35 18.09
C ASP A 838 -8.55 24.84 18.07
N THR A 839 -9.36 25.27 19.03
CA THR A 839 -10.80 24.94 19.02
C THR A 839 -11.61 25.95 18.22
N ASP A 840 -11.08 27.15 17.91
CA ASP A 840 -11.78 28.18 17.13
C ASP A 840 -11.94 27.79 15.65
N SER A 841 -11.10 26.89 15.15
CA SER A 841 -11.18 26.26 13.83
C SER A 841 -12.22 25.13 13.72
N LEU A 842 -13.05 24.90 14.75
CA LEU A 842 -14.10 23.88 14.74
C LEU A 842 -15.48 24.53 14.57
N ARG A 843 -16.32 24.01 13.65
CA ARG A 843 -17.72 24.43 13.51
C ARG A 843 -18.62 23.35 12.94
N GLY A 844 -19.86 23.29 13.44
CA GLY A 844 -20.91 22.45 12.85
C GLY A 844 -20.65 20.94 12.94
N ASN A 845 -19.78 20.49 13.85
CA ASN A 845 -19.54 19.06 14.03
C ASN A 845 -20.55 18.47 15.02
N TYR A 846 -21.09 17.30 14.69
CA TYR A 846 -22.14 16.66 15.47
C TYR A 846 -21.80 15.20 15.76
N TYR A 847 -22.17 14.72 16.95
CA TYR A 847 -22.01 13.31 17.29
C TYR A 847 -23.22 12.76 18.02
N ALA A 848 -23.46 11.46 17.91
CA ALA A 848 -24.53 10.79 18.63
C ALA A 848 -24.30 10.92 20.14
N GLU A 849 -25.34 11.36 20.86
CA GLU A 849 -25.27 11.60 22.31
C GLU A 849 -24.75 10.38 23.08
N GLN A 850 -23.64 10.56 23.79
CA GLN A 850 -22.98 9.56 24.63
C GLN A 850 -22.16 10.22 25.75
N ASP A 851 -21.61 9.42 26.66
CA ASP A 851 -20.94 9.89 27.88
C ASP A 851 -19.64 10.67 27.62
N LEU A 852 -18.90 10.31 26.55
CA LEU A 852 -17.65 10.98 26.18
C LEU A 852 -17.94 12.31 25.44
N GLY A 853 -17.20 13.37 25.80
CA GLY A 853 -17.29 14.67 25.14
C GLY A 853 -16.61 14.71 23.76
N ALA A 854 -16.78 15.82 23.04
CA ALA A 854 -16.40 15.91 21.62
C ALA A 854 -14.89 15.97 21.38
N VAL A 855 -14.16 16.79 22.15
CA VAL A 855 -12.72 17.05 21.98
C VAL A 855 -12.03 16.92 23.34
N ASP A 856 -11.16 15.92 23.49
CA ASP A 856 -10.49 15.63 24.78
C ASP A 856 -11.47 15.62 25.98
N GLY A 857 -12.62 14.97 25.78
CA GLY A 857 -13.71 14.87 26.76
C GLY A 857 -14.56 16.15 26.94
N ILE A 858 -14.35 17.20 26.15
CA ILE A 858 -15.07 18.49 26.26
C ILE A 858 -15.88 18.75 24.99
N SER A 859 -17.17 19.10 25.14
CA SER A 859 -18.03 19.49 24.02
C SER A 859 -18.23 21.00 23.99
N TYR A 860 -18.14 21.60 22.80
CA TYR A 860 -18.13 23.04 22.60
C TYR A 860 -19.33 23.48 21.77
N ALA A 861 -20.18 24.33 22.35
CA ALA A 861 -21.40 24.80 21.71
C ALA A 861 -21.13 25.51 20.37
N GLY A 862 -21.91 25.20 19.34
CA GLY A 862 -21.74 25.66 17.95
C GLY A 862 -20.51 25.13 17.21
N LYS A 863 -19.65 24.37 17.89
CA LYS A 863 -18.38 23.86 17.36
C LYS A 863 -18.39 22.35 17.16
N ALA A 864 -18.61 21.62 18.26
CA ALA A 864 -18.68 20.17 18.31
C ALA A 864 -19.66 19.75 19.40
N GLU A 865 -20.86 19.30 18.99
CA GLU A 865 -22.02 19.16 19.87
C GLU A 865 -22.65 17.77 19.84
N PRO A 866 -23.09 17.23 21.00
CA PRO A 866 -23.90 16.04 21.03
C PRO A 866 -25.30 16.35 20.49
N ILE A 867 -25.83 15.45 19.67
CA ILE A 867 -27.21 15.50 19.22
C ILE A 867 -27.87 14.12 19.34
N SER A 868 -29.18 14.11 19.57
CA SER A 868 -29.95 12.87 19.49
C SER A 868 -29.91 12.28 18.08
N TYR A 869 -29.95 10.96 17.97
CA TYR A 869 -30.00 10.28 16.68
C TYR A 869 -31.19 10.74 15.80
N GLU A 870 -32.35 11.06 16.40
CA GLU A 870 -33.49 11.61 15.66
C GLU A 870 -33.18 12.98 15.02
N ALA A 871 -32.48 13.86 15.74
CA ALA A 871 -32.03 15.14 15.19
C ALA A 871 -30.96 14.96 14.10
N MET A 872 -30.09 13.96 14.26
CA MET A 872 -29.05 13.64 13.27
C MET A 872 -29.65 13.25 11.91
N LYS A 873 -30.74 12.46 11.90
CA LYS A 873 -31.46 12.09 10.67
C LYS A 873 -32.05 13.29 9.90
N GLU A 874 -32.30 14.40 10.58
CA GLU A 874 -32.86 15.61 9.97
C GLU A 874 -31.77 16.54 9.39
N ILE A 875 -30.48 16.22 9.57
CA ILE A 875 -29.38 16.98 8.98
C ILE A 875 -29.43 16.87 7.46
N SER A 876 -29.52 18.03 6.78
CA SER A 876 -29.56 18.09 5.32
C SER A 876 -28.28 17.50 4.71
N GLY A 877 -28.44 16.52 3.82
CA GLY A 877 -27.32 15.93 3.07
C GLY A 877 -26.65 14.75 3.78
N ILE A 878 -27.14 14.30 4.94
CA ILE A 878 -26.58 13.15 5.65
C ILE A 878 -26.70 11.86 4.81
N PRO A 879 -25.62 11.06 4.66
CA PRO A 879 -25.68 9.81 3.93
C PRO A 879 -26.67 8.85 4.56
N LYS A 880 -27.53 8.24 3.73
CA LYS A 880 -28.51 7.25 4.22
C LYS A 880 -27.82 6.08 4.93
N ARG A 881 -26.69 5.64 4.39
CA ARG A 881 -25.91 4.54 4.94
C ARG A 881 -25.37 4.84 6.34
N PHE A 882 -24.96 6.08 6.59
CA PHE A 882 -24.49 6.54 7.89
C PHE A 882 -25.54 6.43 8.99
N ILE A 883 -26.79 6.74 8.67
CA ILE A 883 -27.91 6.62 9.62
C ILE A 883 -28.59 5.24 9.58
N SER A 884 -28.14 4.29 8.76
CA SER A 884 -28.70 2.93 8.71
C SER A 884 -27.79 1.97 9.48
N PHE A 885 -28.38 1.05 10.26
CA PHE A 885 -27.63 0.04 11.01
C PHE A 885 -28.07 -1.35 10.60
N THR A 886 -27.13 -2.27 10.54
CA THR A 886 -27.39 -3.65 10.12
C THR A 886 -26.81 -4.65 11.09
N VAL A 887 -27.47 -5.79 11.20
CA VAL A 887 -26.92 -6.99 11.83
C VAL A 887 -26.80 -8.07 10.78
N SER A 888 -25.57 -8.54 10.55
CA SER A 888 -25.24 -9.57 9.58
C SER A 888 -24.83 -10.86 10.28
N PHE A 889 -25.47 -11.96 9.91
CA PHE A 889 -25.19 -13.30 10.44
C PHE A 889 -24.31 -14.06 9.46
N ILE A 890 -23.11 -14.45 9.86
CA ILE A 890 -22.10 -15.06 8.98
C ILE A 890 -21.80 -16.49 9.42
N ALA A 891 -22.00 -17.46 8.55
CA ALA A 891 -21.66 -18.85 8.81
C ALA A 891 -20.76 -19.41 7.70
N ASP A 892 -19.63 -20.01 8.07
CA ASP A 892 -18.64 -20.56 7.13
C ASP A 892 -18.14 -19.50 6.12
N GLY A 893 -17.93 -18.27 6.59
CA GLY A 893 -17.50 -17.13 5.77
C GLY A 893 -18.57 -16.58 4.81
N LYS A 894 -19.84 -17.02 4.91
CA LYS A 894 -20.95 -16.55 4.07
C LYS A 894 -22.04 -15.89 4.90
N THR A 895 -22.51 -14.73 4.44
CA THR A 895 -23.67 -14.05 5.03
C THR A 895 -24.93 -14.90 4.81
N VAL A 896 -25.53 -15.35 5.90
CA VAL A 896 -26.80 -16.10 5.95
C VAL A 896 -27.97 -15.14 5.81
N GLU A 897 -27.98 -14.06 6.60
CA GLU A 897 -29.03 -13.05 6.64
C GLU A 897 -28.46 -11.72 7.12
N THR A 898 -29.03 -10.61 6.63
CA THR A 898 -28.75 -9.24 7.11
C THR A 898 -30.07 -8.54 7.39
N GLU A 899 -30.25 -8.05 8.62
CA GLU A 899 -31.44 -7.31 9.05
C GLU A 899 -31.09 -5.84 9.34
N GLU A 900 -31.92 -4.90 8.87
CA GLU A 900 -31.79 -3.48 9.20
C GLU A 900 -32.45 -3.19 10.55
N VAL A 901 -31.70 -2.57 11.46
CA VAL A 901 -32.10 -2.35 12.85
C VAL A 901 -31.99 -0.85 13.22
N PRO A 902 -32.84 -0.33 14.13
CA PRO A 902 -32.69 1.03 14.63
C PRO A 902 -31.49 1.18 15.58
N TYR A 903 -30.84 2.35 15.55
CA TYR A 903 -29.86 2.75 16.57
C TYR A 903 -30.48 2.68 17.98
N GLY A 904 -29.74 2.11 18.93
CA GLY A 904 -30.16 1.95 20.32
C GLY A 904 -31.16 0.81 20.59
N MET A 905 -31.50 -0.01 19.58
CA MET A 905 -32.32 -1.22 19.81
C MET A 905 -31.56 -2.21 20.72
N GLU A 906 -32.23 -2.80 21.72
CA GLU A 906 -31.66 -3.88 22.54
C GLU A 906 -31.34 -5.10 21.69
N THR A 907 -30.09 -5.59 21.72
CA THR A 907 -29.62 -6.72 20.91
C THR A 907 -30.35 -8.03 21.23
N SER A 908 -30.83 -8.19 22.46
CA SER A 908 -31.69 -9.32 22.87
C SER A 908 -33.02 -9.44 22.10
N ARG A 909 -33.45 -8.38 21.38
CA ARG A 909 -34.67 -8.39 20.56
C ARG A 909 -34.41 -8.88 19.13
N ILE A 910 -33.15 -9.00 18.73
CA ILE A 910 -32.74 -9.46 17.40
C ILE A 910 -32.92 -10.97 17.33
N LYS A 911 -33.58 -11.44 16.27
CA LYS A 911 -33.82 -12.88 16.09
C LYS A 911 -32.64 -13.50 15.37
N LEU A 912 -32.07 -14.55 15.98
CA LEU A 912 -31.02 -15.33 15.35
C LEU A 912 -31.62 -16.24 14.26
N PRO A 913 -31.07 -16.25 13.03
CA PRO A 913 -31.52 -17.15 11.97
C PRO A 913 -31.08 -18.60 12.23
N ASP A 914 -31.70 -19.54 11.51
CA ASP A 914 -31.32 -20.94 11.54
C ASP A 914 -29.87 -21.13 11.04
N ILE A 915 -29.09 -21.94 11.76
CA ILE A 915 -27.69 -22.19 11.43
C ILE A 915 -27.61 -23.18 10.24
N PRO A 916 -26.88 -22.87 9.15
CA PRO A 916 -26.68 -23.80 8.05
C PRO A 916 -26.03 -25.12 8.51
N GLU A 917 -26.50 -26.26 7.99
CA GLU A 917 -25.87 -27.55 8.33
C GLU A 917 -24.46 -27.67 7.71
N LYS A 918 -23.46 -28.00 8.54
CA LYS A 918 -22.11 -28.35 8.08
C LYS A 918 -21.80 -29.81 8.40
N LYS A 919 -21.46 -30.57 7.37
CA LYS A 919 -21.25 -32.01 7.51
C LYS A 919 -20.15 -32.33 8.54
N GLY A 920 -20.51 -33.05 9.60
CA GLY A 920 -19.58 -33.50 10.65
C GLY A 920 -19.32 -32.48 11.76
N SER A 921 -20.06 -31.37 11.81
CA SER A 921 -19.96 -30.34 12.84
C SER A 921 -21.32 -29.76 13.18
N PHE A 922 -21.50 -29.29 14.41
CA PHE A 922 -22.64 -28.45 14.80
C PHE A 922 -22.19 -26.99 14.88
N GLY A 923 -23.08 -26.04 14.60
CA GLY A 923 -22.78 -24.61 14.66
C GLY A 923 -23.40 -23.94 15.89
N THR A 924 -22.77 -22.89 16.41
CA THR A 924 -23.32 -22.01 17.46
C THR A 924 -23.03 -20.55 17.10
N TRP A 925 -24.01 -19.67 17.19
CA TRP A 925 -23.81 -18.22 16.98
C TRP A 925 -23.02 -17.62 18.15
N ALA A 926 -22.09 -16.71 17.84
CA ALA A 926 -21.41 -15.89 18.84
C ALA A 926 -22.41 -15.01 19.62
N ALA A 927 -22.05 -14.66 20.87
CA ALA A 927 -22.82 -13.73 21.67
C ALA A 927 -22.64 -12.29 21.14
N PHE A 928 -23.65 -11.44 21.35
CA PHE A 928 -23.51 -10.01 21.08
C PHE A 928 -22.53 -9.38 22.08
N GLU A 929 -21.64 -8.53 21.60
CA GLU A 929 -20.66 -7.82 22.44
C GLU A 929 -21.30 -6.69 23.25
N THR A 930 -22.39 -6.11 22.74
CA THR A 930 -23.11 -4.99 23.37
C THR A 930 -24.59 -5.32 23.57
N ASP A 931 -25.18 -4.74 24.61
CA ASP A 931 -26.61 -4.89 24.92
C ASP A 931 -27.51 -4.09 23.98
N THR A 932 -26.96 -3.10 23.26
CA THR A 932 -27.70 -2.21 22.34
C THR A 932 -26.95 -1.99 21.04
N VAL A 933 -27.68 -1.85 19.94
CA VAL A 933 -27.12 -1.52 18.61
C VAL A 933 -26.52 -0.13 18.62
N GLN A 934 -25.20 -0.04 18.57
CA GLN A 934 -24.44 1.22 18.50
C GLN A 934 -23.67 1.38 17.18
N GLY A 935 -23.60 0.32 16.38
CA GLY A 935 -22.91 0.25 15.09
C GLY A 935 -23.46 -0.92 14.28
N ASP A 936 -22.88 -1.16 13.10
CA ASP A 936 -23.17 -2.38 12.34
C ASP A 936 -22.56 -3.59 13.08
N ILE A 937 -23.33 -4.67 13.23
CA ILE A 937 -22.93 -5.84 14.02
C ILE A 937 -22.76 -7.03 13.07
N LYS A 938 -21.62 -7.73 13.19
CA LYS A 938 -21.41 -9.03 12.53
C LYS A 938 -21.39 -10.12 13.60
N ILE A 939 -22.24 -11.14 13.45
CA ILE A 939 -22.30 -12.30 14.35
C ILE A 939 -21.84 -13.54 13.57
N GLU A 940 -20.73 -14.12 13.98
CA GLU A 940 -20.18 -15.31 13.33
C GLU A 940 -20.69 -16.62 13.97
N CYS A 941 -20.88 -17.64 13.15
CA CYS A 941 -21.18 -19.00 13.58
C CYS A 941 -19.89 -19.81 13.71
N ALA A 942 -19.61 -20.31 14.91
CA ALA A 942 -18.53 -21.25 15.16
C ALA A 942 -19.03 -22.68 14.93
N TYR A 943 -18.36 -23.42 14.05
CA TYR A 943 -18.63 -24.85 13.83
C TYR A 943 -17.67 -25.73 14.63
N THR A 944 -18.23 -26.52 15.54
CA THR A 944 -17.50 -27.48 16.37
C THR A 944 -17.71 -28.89 15.83
N PRO A 945 -16.65 -29.69 15.61
CA PRO A 945 -16.78 -31.08 15.19
C PRO A 945 -17.63 -31.90 16.17
N TYR A 946 -18.51 -32.75 15.65
CA TYR A 946 -19.26 -33.66 16.50
C TYR A 946 -18.34 -34.62 17.25
N VAL A 947 -18.66 -34.86 18.52
CA VAL A 947 -18.06 -35.91 19.33
C VAL A 947 -18.60 -37.24 18.85
N THR A 948 -17.75 -38.04 18.19
CA THR A 948 -18.19 -39.32 17.60
C THR A 948 -18.37 -40.46 18.60
N VAL A 949 -17.79 -40.29 19.80
CA VAL A 949 -17.84 -41.28 20.89
C VAL A 949 -17.91 -40.57 22.25
N VAL A 950 -19.03 -40.67 22.94
CA VAL A 950 -19.20 -40.18 24.31
C VAL A 950 -18.94 -41.32 25.29
N SER A 951 -18.09 -41.10 26.29
CA SER A 951 -17.75 -42.13 27.28
C SER A 951 -18.61 -41.98 28.53
N SER A 952 -19.03 -43.09 29.14
CA SER A 952 -19.78 -43.01 30.38
C SER A 952 -18.93 -42.44 31.51
N MET A 953 -19.54 -41.64 32.37
CA MET A 953 -18.92 -41.11 33.59
C MET A 953 -18.54 -42.26 34.53
N GLU A 954 -19.34 -43.31 34.58
CA GLU A 954 -19.10 -44.48 35.41
C GLU A 954 -18.07 -45.42 34.77
N LYS A 955 -17.14 -45.89 35.60
CA LYS A 955 -16.01 -46.76 35.20
C LYS A 955 -16.07 -48.10 35.92
N ASN A 956 -15.35 -49.08 35.39
CA ASN A 956 -15.17 -50.39 36.03
C ASN A 956 -14.48 -50.26 37.40
N GLU A 957 -14.48 -51.34 38.19
CA GLU A 957 -13.91 -51.36 39.56
C GLU A 957 -12.43 -50.92 39.64
N SER A 958 -11.69 -51.03 38.53
CA SER A 958 -10.30 -50.58 38.44
C SER A 958 -10.13 -49.07 38.16
N GLY A 959 -11.22 -48.37 37.84
CA GLY A 959 -11.24 -46.95 37.43
C GLY A 959 -10.64 -46.67 36.06
N LYS A 960 -10.25 -47.69 35.29
CA LYS A 960 -9.49 -47.53 34.03
C LYS A 960 -10.32 -47.54 32.75
N MET A 961 -11.54 -48.09 32.78
CA MET A 961 -12.38 -48.23 31.57
C MET A 961 -13.81 -47.79 31.87
N SER A 962 -14.39 -46.94 31.01
CA SER A 962 -15.81 -46.57 31.08
C SER A 962 -16.71 -47.78 30.82
N LEU A 963 -17.80 -47.87 31.58
CA LEU A 963 -18.76 -48.98 31.53
C LEU A 963 -19.59 -49.00 30.25
N ALA A 964 -19.85 -47.84 29.65
CA ALA A 964 -20.48 -47.69 28.35
C ALA A 964 -19.78 -46.61 27.50
N LEU A 965 -19.89 -46.72 26.18
CA LEU A 965 -19.56 -45.67 25.22
C LEU A 965 -20.75 -45.51 24.26
N ALA A 966 -21.16 -44.30 23.92
CA ALA A 966 -22.16 -44.04 22.90
C ALA A 966 -21.47 -43.63 21.59
N ASP A 967 -21.84 -44.27 20.48
CA ASP A 967 -21.40 -43.92 19.13
C ASP A 967 -22.51 -43.13 18.43
N GLY A 968 -22.18 -41.99 17.82
CA GLY A 968 -23.15 -41.07 17.20
C GLY A 968 -22.49 -39.73 16.90
N ASP A 969 -23.26 -38.75 16.42
CA ASP A 969 -22.79 -37.39 16.19
C ASP A 969 -23.32 -36.52 17.33
N TYR A 970 -22.51 -36.33 18.38
CA TYR A 970 -22.92 -35.68 19.62
C TYR A 970 -22.28 -34.30 19.81
N THR A 971 -22.93 -33.39 20.52
CA THR A 971 -22.29 -32.13 20.88
C THR A 971 -21.22 -32.33 21.96
N ASP A 972 -20.42 -31.30 22.24
CA ASP A 972 -19.41 -31.34 23.29
C ASP A 972 -19.99 -31.31 24.72
N GLU A 973 -21.29 -31.03 24.85
CA GLU A 973 -22.07 -31.09 26.09
C GLU A 973 -22.67 -32.47 26.37
N ALA A 974 -22.47 -33.46 25.48
CA ALA A 974 -23.11 -34.75 25.61
C ALA A 974 -22.58 -35.57 26.79
N GLU A 975 -23.48 -35.99 27.68
CA GLU A 975 -23.15 -36.76 28.88
C GLU A 975 -23.79 -38.15 28.84
N LEU A 976 -22.97 -39.19 29.07
CA LEU A 976 -23.43 -40.58 29.17
C LEU A 976 -23.31 -41.07 30.60
N HIS A 977 -24.43 -41.56 31.13
CA HIS A 977 -24.51 -42.19 32.44
C HIS A 977 -24.98 -43.63 32.35
N ILE A 978 -24.40 -44.49 33.19
CA ILE A 978 -24.80 -45.88 33.33
C ILE A 978 -24.77 -46.33 34.80
N PHE A 979 -25.93 -46.65 35.34
CA PHE A 979 -26.11 -47.01 36.75
C PHE A 979 -26.56 -48.45 36.90
N ALA A 980 -26.00 -49.19 37.86
CA ALA A 980 -26.46 -50.55 38.15
C ALA A 980 -27.82 -50.52 38.86
N ASN A 981 -28.83 -51.15 38.27
CA ASN A 981 -30.17 -51.24 38.85
C ASN A 981 -30.36 -52.64 39.46
N ALA A 982 -30.20 -52.73 40.79
CA ALA A 982 -30.32 -54.00 41.52
C ALA A 982 -31.76 -54.38 41.90
N GLU A 983 -32.71 -53.46 41.76
CA GLU A 983 -34.12 -53.66 42.09
C GLU A 983 -34.91 -54.25 40.90
N GLU A 984 -34.47 -53.97 39.68
CA GLU A 984 -35.07 -54.48 38.46
C GLU A 984 -34.70 -55.96 38.21
N ALA A 985 -35.71 -56.78 37.95
CA ALA A 985 -35.52 -58.21 37.70
C ALA A 985 -35.06 -58.48 36.26
N ALA A 986 -33.97 -59.23 36.11
CA ALA A 986 -33.47 -59.68 34.81
C ALA A 986 -34.52 -60.55 34.07
N PRO A 987 -34.53 -60.55 32.72
CA PRO A 987 -35.46 -61.36 31.94
C PRO A 987 -35.32 -62.85 32.24
N ALA A 988 -36.45 -63.55 32.39
CA ALA A 988 -36.47 -65.00 32.68
C ALA A 988 -35.79 -65.85 31.59
N GLN A 989 -35.63 -65.30 30.38
CA GLN A 989 -34.98 -65.90 29.23
C GLN A 989 -33.46 -65.74 29.24
N ALA A 990 -32.90 -64.84 30.05
CA ALA A 990 -31.46 -64.61 30.16
C ALA A 990 -30.76 -65.79 30.86
N LYS A 991 -29.61 -66.22 30.32
CA LYS A 991 -28.86 -67.38 30.80
C LYS A 991 -27.49 -66.97 31.34
N GLY A 992 -27.18 -67.40 32.56
CA GLY A 992 -25.88 -67.17 33.19
C GLY A 992 -25.93 -66.08 34.27
N LYS A 993 -24.83 -65.34 34.45
CA LYS A 993 -24.79 -64.21 35.39
C LYS A 993 -25.39 -62.99 34.69
N THR A 994 -26.37 -62.33 35.30
CA THR A 994 -27.02 -61.13 34.73
C THR A 994 -26.69 -59.89 35.54
N VAL A 995 -26.59 -58.75 34.86
CA VAL A 995 -26.50 -57.42 35.49
C VAL A 995 -27.44 -56.48 34.73
N VAL A 996 -28.26 -55.74 35.47
CA VAL A 996 -29.19 -54.75 34.92
C VAL A 996 -28.62 -53.35 35.16
N TYR A 997 -28.70 -52.51 34.12
CA TYR A 997 -28.23 -51.14 34.10
C TYR A 997 -29.33 -50.21 33.60
N ASP A 998 -29.43 -49.02 34.17
CA ASP A 998 -30.13 -47.89 33.56
C ASP A 998 -29.09 -47.03 32.84
N VAL A 999 -29.36 -46.72 31.57
CA VAL A 999 -28.51 -45.87 30.74
C VAL A 999 -29.27 -44.60 30.40
N ILE A 1000 -28.60 -43.46 30.54
CA ILE A 1000 -29.13 -42.13 30.19
C ILE A 1000 -28.06 -41.43 29.37
N LEU A 1001 -28.42 -40.99 28.17
CA LEU A 1001 -27.59 -40.16 27.31
C LEU A 1001 -28.30 -38.81 27.13
N GLU A 1002 -27.67 -37.74 27.62
CA GLU A 1002 -28.18 -36.38 27.51
C GLU A 1002 -27.33 -35.60 26.50
N ASP A 1003 -27.98 -34.95 25.54
CA ASP A 1003 -27.36 -34.05 24.57
C ASP A 1003 -28.43 -33.10 24.02
N ARG A 1004 -28.05 -31.85 23.69
CA ARG A 1004 -28.98 -30.81 23.25
C ARG A 1004 -29.59 -31.06 21.86
N ASP A 1005 -28.90 -31.81 21.02
CA ASP A 1005 -29.31 -32.12 19.64
C ASP A 1005 -29.97 -33.50 19.49
N LEU A 1006 -30.08 -34.28 20.58
CA LEU A 1006 -30.71 -35.61 20.53
C LEU A 1006 -32.23 -35.54 20.69
N SER A 1007 -32.93 -36.34 19.88
CA SER A 1007 -34.37 -36.59 20.09
C SER A 1007 -34.60 -37.95 20.76
N ASP A 1008 -35.59 -38.04 21.65
CA ASP A 1008 -35.99 -39.28 22.34
C ASP A 1008 -36.42 -40.42 21.40
N THR A 1009 -36.55 -40.14 20.10
CA THR A 1009 -37.00 -41.09 19.07
C THR A 1009 -35.88 -41.77 18.31
N GLU A 1010 -34.63 -41.34 18.48
CA GLU A 1010 -33.48 -41.93 17.79
C GLU A 1010 -32.97 -43.22 18.45
N LYS A 1011 -32.34 -44.08 17.64
CA LYS A 1011 -31.73 -45.32 18.14
C LYS A 1011 -30.27 -45.08 18.47
N THR A 1012 -29.92 -45.14 19.75
CA THR A 1012 -28.55 -44.92 20.22
C THR A 1012 -27.70 -46.17 20.06
N THR A 1013 -26.51 -46.05 19.47
CA THR A 1013 -25.55 -47.16 19.38
C THR A 1013 -24.64 -47.15 20.61
N LEU A 1014 -24.75 -48.16 21.47
CA LEU A 1014 -23.96 -48.27 22.69
C LEU A 1014 -22.93 -49.39 22.62
N ARG A 1015 -21.75 -49.13 23.17
CA ARG A 1015 -20.69 -50.09 23.44
C ARG A 1015 -20.62 -50.35 24.95
N LEU A 1016 -21.12 -51.49 25.39
CA LEU A 1016 -21.13 -51.89 26.79
C LEU A 1016 -19.88 -52.72 27.14
N LEU A 1017 -19.27 -52.48 28.29
CA LEU A 1017 -18.01 -53.11 28.67
C LEU A 1017 -18.19 -54.63 28.87
N ASN A 1018 -17.36 -55.41 28.17
CA ASN A 1018 -17.23 -56.86 28.28
C ASN A 1018 -15.73 -57.22 28.40
N GLU A 1019 -15.15 -56.88 29.55
CA GLU A 1019 -13.71 -56.94 29.78
C GLU A 1019 -13.09 -58.33 29.54
N ASN A 1020 -13.82 -59.38 29.92
CA ASN A 1020 -13.38 -60.77 29.81
C ASN A 1020 -13.66 -61.41 28.43
N LYS A 1021 -14.26 -60.66 27.49
CA LYS A 1021 -14.69 -61.16 26.17
C LYS A 1021 -15.58 -62.40 26.28
N GLU A 1022 -16.43 -62.43 27.30
CA GLU A 1022 -17.36 -63.52 27.51
C GLU A 1022 -18.45 -63.51 26.44
N LYS A 1023 -19.11 -64.64 26.22
CA LYS A 1023 -20.28 -64.67 25.35
C LYS A 1023 -21.43 -64.00 26.10
N VAL A 1024 -21.96 -62.90 25.56
CA VAL A 1024 -23.02 -62.12 26.21
C VAL A 1024 -24.24 -62.00 25.31
N SER A 1025 -25.41 -61.85 25.93
CA SER A 1025 -26.64 -61.35 25.28
C SER A 1025 -27.08 -60.08 26.01
N VAL A 1026 -27.56 -59.09 25.26
CA VAL A 1026 -28.02 -57.80 25.80
C VAL A 1026 -29.51 -57.68 25.51
N TRP A 1027 -30.28 -57.30 26.52
CA TRP A 1027 -31.74 -57.15 26.45
C TRP A 1027 -32.10 -55.72 26.84
N GLN A 1028 -33.06 -55.11 26.16
CA GLN A 1028 -33.65 -53.82 26.53
C GLN A 1028 -35.07 -54.03 27.04
N LYS A 1029 -35.44 -53.30 28.10
CA LYS A 1029 -36.79 -53.31 28.67
C LYS A 1029 -37.68 -52.32 27.90
N ASN A 1030 -38.80 -52.80 27.38
CA ASN A 1030 -39.83 -52.01 26.70
C ASN A 1030 -41.16 -52.19 27.45
N GLY A 1031 -41.48 -51.30 28.39
CA GLY A 1031 -42.64 -51.47 29.29
C GLY A 1031 -42.39 -52.59 30.31
N GLU A 1032 -43.27 -53.60 30.38
CA GLU A 1032 -43.07 -54.79 31.24
C GLU A 1032 -42.30 -55.93 30.54
N ASP A 1033 -42.10 -55.83 29.22
CA ASP A 1033 -41.49 -56.89 28.41
C ASP A 1033 -40.02 -56.61 28.09
N TRP A 1034 -39.23 -57.67 27.93
CA TRP A 1034 -37.82 -57.60 27.55
C TRP A 1034 -37.62 -58.03 26.10
N LYS A 1035 -36.81 -57.27 25.36
CA LYS A 1035 -36.46 -57.52 23.95
C LYS A 1035 -34.96 -57.75 23.82
N GLU A 1036 -34.58 -58.91 23.28
CA GLU A 1036 -33.17 -59.21 22.99
C GLU A 1036 -32.68 -58.31 21.86
N LEU A 1037 -31.53 -57.66 22.05
CA LEU A 1037 -30.89 -56.81 21.06
C LEU A 1037 -29.86 -57.60 20.25
N ASP A 1038 -29.69 -57.22 18.98
CA ASP A 1038 -28.58 -57.73 18.19
C ASP A 1038 -27.27 -57.16 18.73
N THR A 1039 -26.27 -58.03 18.92
CA THR A 1039 -25.01 -57.68 19.59
C THR A 1039 -23.81 -58.11 18.75
N LYS A 1040 -22.80 -57.24 18.71
CA LYS A 1040 -21.53 -57.53 18.01
C LYS A 1040 -20.34 -57.24 18.93
N ASN A 1041 -19.47 -58.22 19.10
CA ASN A 1041 -18.23 -58.04 19.86
C ASN A 1041 -17.27 -57.09 19.12
N ARG A 1042 -16.77 -56.07 19.82
CA ARG A 1042 -15.75 -55.11 19.34
C ARG A 1042 -14.71 -54.87 20.42
N GLY A 1043 -13.63 -55.65 20.39
CA GLY A 1043 -12.53 -55.53 21.36
C GLY A 1043 -12.94 -56.00 22.77
N LYS A 1044 -12.87 -55.12 23.76
CA LYS A 1044 -13.34 -55.33 25.15
C LYS A 1044 -14.78 -54.84 25.37
N TYR A 1045 -15.49 -54.46 24.31
CA TYR A 1045 -16.87 -53.97 24.38
C TYR A 1045 -17.80 -54.81 23.52
N VAL A 1046 -19.08 -54.83 23.86
CA VAL A 1046 -20.18 -55.31 23.02
C VAL A 1046 -20.98 -54.14 22.50
N VAL A 1047 -21.17 -54.10 21.18
CA VAL A 1047 -21.95 -53.07 20.51
C VAL A 1047 -23.39 -53.54 20.37
N CYS A 1048 -24.35 -52.70 20.74
CA CYS A 1048 -25.79 -52.91 20.57
C CYS A 1048 -26.47 -51.58 20.22
N LYS A 1049 -27.69 -51.64 19.68
CA LYS A 1049 -28.52 -50.45 19.41
C LYS A 1049 -29.74 -50.47 20.31
N ILE A 1050 -29.90 -49.41 21.10
CA ILE A 1050 -31.06 -49.24 21.97
C ILE A 1050 -32.09 -48.34 21.29
N ASP A 1051 -33.36 -48.56 21.58
CA ASP A 1051 -34.45 -47.67 21.17
C ASP A 1051 -34.50 -46.49 22.18
N GLY A 1052 -34.21 -45.24 21.77
CA GLY A 1052 -34.19 -44.05 22.62
C GLY A 1052 -32.81 -43.61 23.13
N THR A 1053 -32.79 -42.50 23.87
CA THR A 1053 -31.65 -41.90 24.58
C THR A 1053 -31.54 -42.36 26.04
N GLU A 1054 -32.65 -42.82 26.62
CA GLU A 1054 -32.74 -43.46 27.95
C GLU A 1054 -33.26 -44.89 27.86
N GLY A 1055 -32.80 -45.79 28.74
CA GLY A 1055 -33.37 -47.14 28.82
C GLY A 1055 -32.68 -48.10 29.79
N THR A 1056 -33.46 -49.08 30.26
CA THR A 1056 -32.97 -50.16 31.13
C THR A 1056 -32.50 -51.36 30.31
N LEU A 1057 -31.24 -51.75 30.51
CA LEU A 1057 -30.56 -52.82 29.80
C LEU A 1057 -30.17 -53.95 30.74
N CYS A 1058 -30.34 -55.20 30.32
CA CYS A 1058 -29.81 -56.37 31.03
C CYS A 1058 -28.72 -57.04 30.19
N ILE A 1059 -27.52 -57.14 30.75
CA ILE A 1059 -26.40 -57.90 30.17
C ILE A 1059 -26.35 -59.28 30.83
N SER A 1060 -26.47 -60.33 30.03
CA SER A 1060 -26.38 -61.72 30.48
C SER A 1060 -25.10 -62.37 29.98
N TYR A 1061 -24.25 -62.80 30.90
CA TYR A 1061 -22.97 -63.46 30.64
C TYR A 1061 -23.16 -64.98 30.60
N GLU A 1062 -23.14 -65.56 29.40
CA GLU A 1062 -23.17 -67.01 29.19
C GLU A 1062 -21.79 -67.59 29.54
N GLY A 1063 -21.61 -67.97 30.81
CA GLY A 1063 -20.38 -68.57 31.28
C GLY A 1063 -19.97 -69.80 30.46
N ALA A 1064 -18.71 -69.84 30.02
CA ALA A 1064 -18.06 -71.09 29.67
C ALA A 1064 -18.20 -72.03 30.88
N ALA A 1065 -18.90 -73.15 30.69
CA ALA A 1065 -19.14 -74.14 31.73
C ALA A 1065 -17.84 -74.42 32.50
N LYS A 1066 -17.89 -74.28 33.83
CA LYS A 1066 -16.83 -74.66 34.75
C LYS A 1066 -16.29 -76.06 34.39
N LYS A 1067 -15.15 -76.14 33.71
CA LYS A 1067 -14.32 -77.36 33.69
C LYS A 1067 -13.57 -77.44 35.01
N THR A 1068 -14.30 -77.82 36.06
CA THR A 1068 -13.72 -78.17 37.36
C THR A 1068 -14.17 -79.57 37.76
N LEU A 1069 -13.76 -80.60 37.00
CA LEU A 1069 -13.63 -81.96 37.54
C LEU A 1069 -12.88 -82.91 36.57
N LEU A 1070 -11.65 -82.60 36.14
CA LEU A 1070 -10.73 -83.65 35.62
C LEU A 1070 -9.24 -83.25 35.58
N PHE A 1071 -8.71 -82.57 36.60
CA PHE A 1071 -7.27 -82.30 36.71
C PHE A 1071 -6.67 -82.60 38.10
N VAL A 1072 -7.27 -83.56 38.82
CA VAL A 1072 -6.65 -84.20 40.01
C VAL A 1072 -6.07 -85.59 39.68
N CYS A 1073 -6.24 -86.11 38.46
CA CYS A 1073 -5.64 -87.40 38.04
C CYS A 1073 -4.51 -87.30 37.00
N MET A 1074 -4.08 -86.10 36.60
CA MET A 1074 -2.97 -85.90 35.65
C MET A 1074 -1.73 -85.23 36.28
N ALA A 1075 -1.64 -85.19 37.61
CA ALA A 1075 -0.40 -84.89 38.35
C ALA A 1075 0.35 -86.17 38.79
N GLY A 1076 -0.24 -87.36 38.60
CA GLY A 1076 0.35 -88.66 38.98
C GLY A 1076 1.20 -89.33 37.90
N ILE A 1077 1.16 -88.88 36.64
CA ILE A 1077 1.86 -89.53 35.51
C ILE A 1077 3.11 -88.76 35.05
N ALA A 1078 3.22 -87.45 35.36
CA ALA A 1078 4.43 -86.68 35.10
C ALA A 1078 5.55 -86.93 36.14
N ALA A 1079 5.22 -87.38 37.36
CA ALA A 1079 6.21 -87.74 38.37
C ALA A 1079 6.89 -89.11 38.10
N VAL A 1080 6.31 -89.96 37.24
CA VAL A 1080 6.89 -91.27 36.86
C VAL A 1080 7.76 -91.17 35.59
N ALA A 1081 7.52 -90.18 34.72
CA ALA A 1081 8.34 -89.96 33.52
C ALA A 1081 9.70 -89.30 33.83
N VAL A 1082 9.77 -88.46 34.87
CA VAL A 1082 11.02 -87.80 35.30
C VAL A 1082 11.96 -88.77 36.04
N ILE A 1083 11.41 -89.82 36.68
CA ILE A 1083 12.21 -90.90 37.30
C ILE A 1083 12.69 -91.92 36.24
N PHE A 1084 11.98 -92.08 35.11
CA PHE A 1084 12.42 -92.96 34.01
C PHE A 1084 13.43 -92.30 33.04
N GLY A 1085 13.38 -90.97 32.90
CA GLY A 1085 14.36 -90.19 32.11
C GLY A 1085 15.75 -90.10 32.75
N ALA A 1086 15.82 -90.04 34.08
CA ALA A 1086 17.08 -90.00 34.83
C ALA A 1086 17.84 -91.35 34.86
N VAL A 1087 17.18 -92.46 34.48
CA VAL A 1087 17.80 -93.80 34.42
C VAL A 1087 18.31 -94.15 33.01
N LYS A 1088 17.87 -93.48 31.94
CA LYS A 1088 18.38 -93.70 30.57
C LYS A 1088 19.55 -92.81 30.16
N LEU A 1089 19.86 -91.74 30.90
CA LEU A 1089 21.03 -90.88 30.67
C LEU A 1089 22.34 -91.38 31.33
N LYS A 1090 22.34 -92.60 31.92
CA LYS A 1090 23.56 -93.25 32.45
C LYS A 1090 24.08 -94.46 31.65
N LYS A 1091 23.49 -94.80 30.50
CA LYS A 1091 24.04 -95.79 29.56
C LYS A 1091 23.86 -95.35 28.12
N GLY A 1092 24.79 -94.53 27.65
CA GLY A 1092 24.79 -94.09 26.25
C GLY A 1092 25.93 -93.19 25.81
N ARG A 1093 27.02 -93.09 26.58
CA ARG A 1093 28.33 -92.76 25.99
C ARG A 1093 28.62 -93.81 24.92
N LYS A 1094 28.42 -93.48 23.65
CA LYS A 1094 29.35 -93.78 22.55
C LYS A 1094 28.71 -93.44 21.19
N GLN A 1095 29.52 -92.70 20.44
CA GLN A 1095 29.51 -92.54 18.98
C GLN A 1095 28.48 -91.54 18.43
N LYS A 1096 28.89 -90.30 18.17
CA LYS A 1096 29.76 -89.80 17.08
C LYS A 1096 29.04 -89.71 15.73
N LYS A 1097 29.16 -88.49 15.18
CA LYS A 1097 29.30 -88.13 13.76
C LYS A 1097 27.96 -88.21 12.99
N GLN A 1098 27.59 -87.25 12.14
CA GLN A 1098 28.41 -86.44 11.25
C GLN A 1098 27.50 -85.40 10.57
N THR A 1099 28.09 -84.24 10.24
CA THR A 1099 27.75 -83.33 9.10
C THR A 1099 26.45 -82.50 9.25
N GLU A 1100 26.49 -81.17 9.46
CA GLU A 1100 26.73 -80.07 8.49
C GLU A 1100 25.74 -80.10 7.31
N THR A 1101 25.19 -79.04 6.72
CA THR A 1101 25.08 -77.56 6.88
C THR A 1101 24.18 -77.11 5.69
N GLU A 1102 23.76 -75.84 5.66
CA GLU A 1102 23.00 -75.11 4.59
C GLU A 1102 21.47 -75.20 4.77
N GLU A 1103 20.73 -74.11 4.98
CA GLU A 1103 20.99 -72.66 4.91
C GLU A 1103 20.08 -71.93 5.91
#